data_AF-A0A966B7Q2-F1
#
_entry.id   AF-A0A966B7Q2-F1
#
_cell.length_a   1.000
_cell.length_b   1.000
_cell.length_c   1.000
_cell.angle_alpha   90.00
_cell.angle_beta   90.00
_cell.angle_gamma   90.00
#
_symmetry.space_group_name_H-M   'P 1'
#
loop_
_entity.id
_entity.type
_entity.pdbx_description
1 polymer ?
#
loop_
_entity_poly.entity_id
_entity_poly.type
_entity_poly.pdbx_seq_one_letter_code
_entity_poly.pdbx_strand_id
1 'polypeptide(L)'
;MTLQRRQLLRAAAASPVLLLAPGLGRRAVAHSPASAVTGGLRVPTPAGGGISISWDPQTSTNSVGSIRALVDGIWSAPITVHPDHDHGPEAADGRLHGQAVLVPGAEMYEIAPSNSRFSYDVHPIQAPPRRLTLLADDDLSRLEPIPGLRIIERSNWTGRGRNDTVDCVIGSSVYGLGCRSDVGIRHAIVHHTVNVNHYTMNDVPDLLDGIQRYHMDTRGWDDIAYNFVIDRFGRIWQAREAELLEPITGGHTTGFNAESIGVALLGTFTDLDPGQSMIDSLGLLLGWKLNLHGIDPLGVTEVRSSGGDYAESDEMVLVDNISPHRANQNTGCPGNATIARLNDVRQAAAELVSIFGTVRPGYGLDQVDVRGWAIDRLSPTIPLHVEIAVRAADTDTTVLTAQDLVDDLEVQYPEAGNGHGFEHGVAIDLDTTSIVVTAKTGDDRSTNLMDLKLFATFIDVEPHRFFASGIYWLRKNELTTGTQPGLFEPMDELPRAQMATFLWRFMDSPIVEDAAPFIDVRRPSWYAAATDWLFATGITTGTAPDLFAPDEFVTRAQMATFLWRLCGSIIPVNPAPFQDVPSGRYFTTAVAWLYETGITTGVTPNHYDPNAFVTRGEMATFLHRLATTPEAWTVVTPPPVVVL
;
A
#
# COMPACT_ATOMS: atom_id res chain seq x y z
N MET A 1 -28.92 9.99 11.78
CA MET A 1 -27.85 9.79 10.77
C MET A 1 -28.14 8.52 9.98
N THR A 2 -28.09 8.43 8.65
CA THR A 2 -28.57 9.32 7.57
C THR A 2 -28.59 8.46 6.31
N LEU A 3 -29.45 8.80 5.35
CA LEU A 3 -29.72 8.12 4.07
C LEU A 3 -28.49 7.70 3.21
N GLN A 4 -27.26 8.11 3.55
CA GLN A 4 -26.04 7.82 2.77
C GLN A 4 -25.65 6.33 2.74
N ARG A 5 -25.94 5.53 3.78
CA ARG A 5 -25.60 4.09 3.79
C ARG A 5 -26.47 3.23 2.84
N ARG A 6 -27.63 3.71 2.40
CA ARG A 6 -28.49 3.01 1.42
C ARG A 6 -28.11 3.29 -0.04
N GLN A 7 -27.24 4.27 -0.31
CA GLN A 7 -26.80 4.59 -1.67
C GLN A 7 -25.68 3.67 -2.18
N LEU A 8 -24.82 3.16 -1.29
CA LEU A 8 -23.74 2.24 -1.66
C LEU A 8 -24.25 0.91 -2.25
N LEU A 9 -25.40 0.42 -1.79
CA LEU A 9 -26.03 -0.80 -2.32
C LEU A 9 -26.88 -0.60 -3.59
N ARG A 10 -27.17 0.65 -3.98
CA ARG A 10 -27.96 0.95 -5.19
C ARG A 10 -27.13 1.36 -6.40
N ALA A 11 -25.88 1.78 -6.22
CA ALA A 11 -24.98 2.13 -7.34
C ALA A 11 -24.46 0.90 -8.12
N ALA A 12 -24.49 -0.29 -7.52
CA ALA A 12 -24.02 -1.54 -8.16
C ALA A 12 -25.03 -2.18 -9.12
N ALA A 13 -26.26 -1.65 -9.26
CA ALA A 13 -27.37 -2.34 -9.93
C ALA A 13 -27.85 -1.71 -11.25
N ALA A 14 -27.06 -0.86 -11.90
CA ALA A 14 -27.47 -0.25 -13.17
C ALA A 14 -26.33 -0.19 -14.21
N SER A 15 -26.16 -1.28 -14.98
CA SER A 15 -25.75 -1.22 -16.38
C SER A 15 -26.19 -2.47 -17.14
N PRO A 16 -26.53 -2.37 -18.44
CA PRO A 16 -27.25 -3.40 -19.16
C PRO A 16 -26.32 -4.56 -19.56
N VAL A 17 -26.88 -5.76 -19.49
CA VAL A 17 -26.35 -7.03 -19.96
C VAL A 17 -25.85 -6.91 -21.41
N LEU A 18 -24.54 -7.08 -21.61
CA LEU A 18 -23.97 -7.43 -22.90
C LEU A 18 -23.64 -8.93 -22.89
N LEU A 19 -24.35 -9.71 -23.70
CA LEU A 19 -24.11 -11.14 -23.87
C LEU A 19 -22.69 -11.40 -24.36
N LEU A 20 -21.92 -12.20 -23.62
CA LEU A 20 -20.70 -12.84 -24.12
C LEU A 20 -20.92 -14.35 -24.24
N ALA A 21 -20.75 -14.84 -25.47
CA ALA A 21 -20.67 -16.25 -25.84
C ALA A 21 -19.41 -16.91 -25.24
N PRO A 22 -19.36 -18.25 -25.13
CA PRO A 22 -18.27 -18.94 -24.45
C PRO A 22 -17.05 -19.09 -25.36
N GLY A 23 -15.87 -18.94 -24.75
CA GLY A 23 -14.62 -19.45 -25.29
C GLY A 23 -13.52 -18.41 -25.40
N LEU A 24 -12.49 -18.54 -24.56
CA LEU A 24 -11.14 -18.93 -24.97
C LEU A 24 -10.21 -18.79 -23.75
N GLY A 25 -9.32 -19.77 -23.59
CA GLY A 25 -8.36 -19.83 -22.49
C GLY A 25 -7.46 -18.60 -22.40
N ARG A 26 -6.76 -18.50 -21.25
CA ARG A 26 -5.69 -17.54 -20.95
C ARG A 26 -4.99 -17.08 -22.23
N ARG A 27 -5.39 -15.92 -22.75
CA ARG A 27 -4.61 -15.25 -23.78
C ARG A 27 -3.42 -14.66 -23.05
N ALA A 28 -2.25 -15.17 -23.42
CA ALA A 28 -1.00 -14.44 -23.30
C ALA A 28 -1.26 -12.96 -23.60
N VAL A 29 -0.73 -12.09 -22.74
CA VAL A 29 -0.59 -10.66 -23.02
C VAL A 29 -0.06 -10.56 -24.45
N ALA A 30 -0.80 -9.87 -25.32
CA ALA A 30 -0.42 -9.72 -26.71
C ALA A 30 0.95 -9.04 -26.76
N HIS A 31 1.98 -9.85 -26.97
CA HIS A 31 3.30 -9.33 -27.29
C HIS A 31 3.18 -8.73 -28.68
N SER A 32 3.24 -7.40 -28.77
CA SER A 32 3.62 -6.77 -30.03
C SER A 32 5.08 -7.17 -30.28
N PRO A 33 5.40 -7.89 -31.37
CA PRO A 33 6.79 -8.19 -31.69
C PRO A 33 7.43 -6.89 -32.17
N ALA A 34 8.09 -6.16 -31.28
CA ALA A 34 9.01 -5.13 -31.70
C ALA A 34 10.18 -5.83 -32.42
N SER A 35 10.53 -5.34 -33.60
CA SER A 35 11.64 -5.93 -34.36
C SER A 35 12.96 -5.53 -33.70
N ALA A 36 13.84 -6.51 -33.45
CA ALA A 36 15.23 -6.25 -33.10
C ALA A 36 15.88 -5.42 -34.22
N VAL A 37 16.33 -4.20 -33.91
CA VAL A 37 17.02 -3.35 -34.89
C VAL A 37 18.48 -3.18 -34.49
N THR A 38 19.38 -3.49 -35.42
CA THR A 38 20.82 -3.26 -35.26
C THR A 38 21.21 -1.94 -35.95
N GLY A 39 21.56 -0.91 -35.17
CA GLY A 39 22.01 0.40 -35.66
C GLY A 39 21.10 1.56 -35.24
N GLY A 40 21.39 2.76 -35.77
CA GLY A 40 20.59 3.97 -35.56
C GLY A 40 19.19 3.83 -36.15
N LEU A 41 18.20 3.50 -35.32
CA LEU A 41 16.81 3.29 -35.75
C LEU A 41 16.04 4.59 -35.61
N ARG A 42 15.28 4.95 -36.65
CA ARG A 42 14.27 6.01 -36.58
C ARG A 42 12.89 5.41 -36.52
N VAL A 43 12.12 5.80 -35.52
CA VAL A 43 10.75 5.32 -35.28
C VAL A 43 9.83 6.54 -35.28
N PRO A 44 8.76 6.57 -36.09
CA PRO A 44 7.72 7.59 -35.97
C PRO A 44 7.17 7.60 -34.54
N THR A 45 6.78 8.77 -34.03
CA THR A 45 6.15 8.83 -32.70
C THR A 45 4.91 7.94 -32.67
N PRO A 46 4.84 6.97 -31.74
CA PRO A 46 3.67 6.10 -31.61
C PRO A 46 2.41 6.91 -31.30
N ALA A 47 1.24 6.32 -31.58
CA ALA A 47 -0.03 6.85 -31.09
C ALA A 47 0.01 6.85 -29.56
N GLY A 48 0.37 8.00 -28.97
CA GLY A 48 0.57 8.15 -27.54
C GLY A 48 1.96 8.62 -27.06
N GLY A 49 2.82 9.14 -27.94
CA GLY A 49 3.75 10.21 -27.52
C GLY A 49 5.16 9.82 -27.07
N GLY A 50 5.50 8.54 -26.83
CA GLY A 50 6.91 8.18 -26.57
C GLY A 50 7.26 6.70 -26.64
N ILE A 51 8.49 6.38 -26.24
CA ILE A 51 9.10 5.05 -26.39
C ILE A 51 9.93 4.66 -25.16
N SER A 52 10.12 3.37 -24.97
CA SER A 52 11.21 2.82 -24.16
C SER A 52 11.94 1.74 -24.95
N ILE A 53 13.10 1.32 -24.46
CA ILE A 53 13.89 0.23 -25.05
C ILE A 53 14.16 -0.84 -24.01
N SER A 54 14.38 -2.07 -24.46
CA SER A 54 14.79 -3.19 -23.60
C SER A 54 15.88 -4.01 -24.28
N TRP A 55 16.71 -4.69 -23.48
CA TRP A 55 17.84 -5.48 -23.92
C TRP A 55 17.65 -6.96 -23.58
N ASP A 56 18.39 -7.82 -24.27
CA ASP A 56 18.49 -9.24 -23.93
C ASP A 56 19.14 -9.38 -22.53
N PRO A 57 18.71 -10.34 -21.68
CA PRO A 57 19.32 -10.57 -20.37
C PRO A 57 20.84 -10.79 -20.39
N GLN A 58 21.43 -11.27 -21.50
CA GLN A 58 22.88 -11.45 -21.61
C GLN A 58 23.66 -10.19 -22.01
N THR A 59 22.99 -9.05 -22.17
CA THR A 59 23.63 -7.80 -22.60
C THR A 59 24.41 -7.18 -21.44
N SER A 60 25.67 -6.78 -21.67
CA SER A 60 26.50 -6.19 -20.61
C SER A 60 25.92 -4.86 -20.08
N THR A 61 26.09 -4.57 -18.79
CA THR A 61 25.70 -3.29 -18.15
C THR A 61 26.30 -2.04 -18.81
N ASN A 62 27.38 -2.21 -19.60
CA ASN A 62 28.03 -1.14 -20.35
C ASN A 62 27.33 -0.81 -21.68
N SER A 63 26.27 -1.52 -22.05
CA SER A 63 25.53 -1.34 -23.29
C SER A 63 24.49 -0.24 -23.13
N VAL A 64 24.89 0.99 -23.41
CA VAL A 64 24.04 2.16 -23.22
C VAL A 64 23.35 2.54 -24.54
N GLY A 65 22.08 2.90 -24.46
CA GLY A 65 21.31 3.46 -25.56
C GLY A 65 21.28 4.98 -25.48
N SER A 66 21.17 5.66 -26.62
CA SER A 66 20.81 7.07 -26.66
C SER A 66 19.51 7.23 -27.44
N ILE A 67 18.58 7.98 -26.88
CA ILE A 67 17.30 8.32 -27.51
C ILE A 67 17.24 9.83 -27.67
N ARG A 68 16.92 10.30 -28.87
CA ARG A 68 16.57 11.71 -29.11
C ARG A 68 15.30 11.79 -29.94
N ALA A 69 14.57 12.89 -29.79
CA ALA A 69 13.34 13.14 -30.52
C ALA A 69 13.49 14.30 -31.50
N LEU A 70 12.77 14.22 -32.62
CA LEU A 70 12.60 15.30 -33.58
C LEU A 70 11.34 16.07 -33.22
N VAL A 71 11.47 17.37 -32.95
CA VAL A 71 10.36 18.28 -32.64
C VAL A 71 10.51 19.50 -33.54
N ASP A 72 9.49 19.83 -34.33
CA ASP A 72 9.49 20.97 -35.27
C ASP A 72 10.74 21.00 -36.18
N GLY A 73 11.17 19.81 -36.64
CA GLY A 73 12.35 19.66 -37.49
C GLY A 73 13.72 19.77 -36.78
N ILE A 74 13.75 19.89 -35.44
CA ILE A 74 14.99 19.98 -34.64
C ILE A 74 15.14 18.75 -33.75
N TRP A 75 16.33 18.14 -33.76
CA TRP A 75 16.65 17.02 -32.88
C TRP A 75 16.99 17.50 -31.47
N SER A 76 16.38 16.88 -30.46
CA SER A 76 16.74 17.08 -29.06
C SER A 76 18.17 16.63 -28.78
N ALA A 77 18.71 17.06 -27.63
CA ALA A 77 19.90 16.43 -27.06
C ALA A 77 19.64 14.93 -26.83
N PRO A 78 20.65 14.06 -27.01
CA PRO A 78 20.52 12.64 -26.72
C PRO A 78 20.31 12.41 -25.22
N ILE A 79 19.31 11.61 -24.89
CA ILE A 79 19.05 11.08 -23.56
C ILE A 79 19.68 9.71 -23.48
N THR A 80 20.59 9.56 -22.54
CA THR A 80 21.25 8.29 -22.23
C THR A 80 20.28 7.40 -21.47
N VAL A 81 20.00 6.20 -22.00
CA VAL A 81 19.12 5.20 -21.39
C VAL A 81 19.94 3.97 -21.06
N HIS A 82 19.82 3.50 -19.83
CA HIS A 82 20.56 2.37 -19.31
C HIS A 82 19.62 1.15 -19.16
N PRO A 83 20.14 -0.08 -19.30
CA PRO A 83 19.43 -1.27 -18.84
C PRO A 83 19.20 -1.15 -17.33
N ASP A 84 17.94 -0.92 -16.95
CA ASP A 84 17.50 -0.97 -15.58
C ASP A 84 17.22 -2.44 -15.24
N HIS A 85 18.05 -2.96 -14.34
CA HIS A 85 18.00 -4.35 -13.94
C HIS A 85 16.87 -4.60 -12.94
N ASP A 86 16.40 -3.60 -12.19
CA ASP A 86 15.74 -3.90 -10.92
C ASP A 86 14.79 -2.79 -10.41
N HIS A 87 13.80 -2.34 -11.19
CA HIS A 87 12.73 -1.47 -10.64
C HIS A 87 11.34 -2.10 -10.57
N GLY A 88 11.18 -3.39 -10.85
CA GLY A 88 9.89 -4.06 -10.63
C GLY A 88 9.89 -5.45 -11.26
N PRO A 89 8.75 -6.17 -11.29
CA PRO A 89 8.69 -7.52 -11.84
C PRO A 89 9.38 -7.56 -13.19
N GLU A 90 10.39 -8.42 -13.32
CA GLU A 90 10.97 -8.74 -14.62
C GLU A 90 9.80 -9.10 -15.54
N ALA A 91 9.77 -8.51 -16.72
CA ALA A 91 8.82 -8.95 -17.73
C ALA A 91 9.00 -10.46 -17.89
N ALA A 92 7.92 -11.20 -18.13
CA ALA A 92 7.96 -12.67 -18.20
C ALA A 92 8.93 -13.21 -19.28
N ASP A 93 9.46 -12.33 -20.12
CA ASP A 93 10.48 -12.56 -21.14
C ASP A 93 11.93 -12.48 -20.63
N GLY A 94 12.16 -12.09 -19.37
CA GLY A 94 13.48 -11.97 -18.74
C GLY A 94 14.33 -10.81 -19.27
N ARG A 95 13.73 -9.80 -19.91
CA ARG A 95 14.47 -8.69 -20.52
C ARG A 95 14.78 -7.58 -19.52
N LEU A 96 15.89 -6.90 -19.75
CA LEU A 96 16.26 -5.68 -19.03
C LEU A 96 15.57 -4.50 -19.68
N HIS A 97 14.78 -3.74 -18.92
CA HIS A 97 14.02 -2.62 -19.46
C HIS A 97 14.72 -1.29 -19.19
N GLY A 98 14.58 -0.30 -20.06
CA GLY A 98 15.10 1.06 -19.86
C GLY A 98 14.04 1.99 -19.28
N GLN A 99 14.36 3.27 -19.13
CA GLN A 99 13.36 4.27 -18.76
C GLN A 99 12.45 4.64 -19.95
N ALA A 100 11.25 5.12 -19.65
CA ALA A 100 10.39 5.76 -20.64
C ALA A 100 10.98 7.11 -21.05
N VAL A 101 11.12 7.32 -22.37
CA VAL A 101 11.51 8.61 -22.95
C VAL A 101 10.30 9.22 -23.65
N LEU A 102 9.81 10.30 -23.06
CA LEU A 102 8.65 11.07 -23.52
C LEU A 102 9.13 12.48 -23.87
N VAL A 103 8.86 12.90 -25.11
CA VAL A 103 9.19 14.26 -25.57
C VAL A 103 7.93 14.91 -26.13
N PRO A 104 7.43 15.98 -25.50
CA PRO A 104 6.26 16.72 -26.00
C PRO A 104 6.48 17.19 -27.44
N GLY A 105 5.48 16.99 -28.30
CA GLY A 105 5.54 17.38 -29.70
C GLY A 105 6.46 16.53 -30.59
N ALA A 106 7.00 15.41 -30.10
CA ALA A 106 7.84 14.55 -30.91
C ALA A 106 7.11 14.04 -32.16
N GLU A 107 7.74 14.22 -33.32
CA GLU A 107 7.30 13.63 -34.59
C GLU A 107 7.95 12.26 -34.83
N MET A 108 9.17 12.09 -34.31
CA MET A 108 10.00 10.92 -34.54
C MET A 108 11.02 10.77 -33.41
N TYR A 109 11.40 9.54 -33.12
CA TYR A 109 12.52 9.20 -32.24
C TYR A 109 13.67 8.58 -33.04
N GLU A 110 14.90 8.89 -32.66
CA GLU A 110 16.10 8.19 -33.09
C GLU A 110 16.75 7.50 -31.91
N ILE A 111 17.04 6.21 -32.08
CA ILE A 111 17.67 5.35 -31.09
C ILE A 111 19.04 4.94 -31.63
N ALA A 112 20.10 5.26 -30.90
CA ALA A 112 21.47 4.95 -31.31
C ALA A 112 22.25 4.27 -30.17
N PRO A 113 23.00 3.20 -30.44
CA PRO A 113 23.88 2.58 -29.43
C PRO A 113 25.08 3.49 -29.13
N SER A 114 25.52 3.53 -27.86
CA SER A 114 26.67 4.36 -27.48
C SER A 114 28.04 3.75 -27.80
N ASN A 115 28.18 2.42 -27.85
CA ASN A 115 29.51 1.78 -27.82
C ASN A 115 29.67 0.38 -28.45
N SER A 116 28.65 -0.27 -29.02
CA SER A 116 28.80 -1.42 -29.95
C SER A 116 27.43 -1.86 -30.51
N ARG A 117 27.40 -2.83 -31.44
CA ARG A 117 26.15 -3.46 -31.92
C ARG A 117 25.54 -4.29 -30.79
N PHE A 118 24.46 -3.81 -30.18
CA PHE A 118 23.61 -4.58 -29.27
C PHE A 118 22.19 -4.65 -29.83
N SER A 119 21.50 -5.74 -29.56
CA SER A 119 20.10 -5.94 -29.94
C SER A 119 19.20 -5.33 -28.87
N TYR A 120 18.25 -4.49 -29.28
CA TYR A 120 17.24 -3.93 -28.39
C TYR A 120 15.86 -4.01 -29.04
N ASP A 121 14.84 -4.07 -28.20
CA ASP A 121 13.43 -4.03 -28.60
C ASP A 121 12.86 -2.69 -28.19
N VAL A 122 12.08 -2.08 -29.08
CA VAL A 122 11.45 -0.78 -28.86
C VAL A 122 10.01 -0.97 -28.45
N HIS A 123 9.65 -0.43 -27.30
CA HIS A 123 8.30 -0.50 -26.75
C HIS A 123 7.59 0.84 -26.93
N PRO A 124 6.51 0.91 -27.73
CA PRO A 124 5.73 2.14 -27.86
C PRO A 124 4.92 2.41 -26.59
N ILE A 125 4.94 3.64 -26.10
CA ILE A 125 4.15 4.07 -24.94
C ILE A 125 2.89 4.78 -25.46
N GLN A 126 1.72 4.34 -25.00
CA GLN A 126 0.43 4.86 -25.45
C GLN A 126 -0.16 5.93 -24.52
N ALA A 127 0.44 7.11 -24.45
CA ALA A 127 -0.05 8.28 -23.70
C ALA A 127 -0.57 9.40 -24.63
N PRO A 128 -1.81 9.30 -25.16
CA PRO A 128 -2.34 10.32 -26.05
C PRO A 128 -2.36 11.68 -25.33
N PRO A 129 -1.95 12.78 -26.00
CA PRO A 129 -1.98 14.11 -25.40
C PRO A 129 -3.38 14.40 -24.88
N ARG A 130 -3.49 14.84 -23.63
CA ARG A 130 -4.79 15.15 -23.07
C ARG A 130 -5.26 16.47 -23.65
N ARG A 131 -6.55 16.55 -23.96
CA ARG A 131 -7.22 17.85 -24.01
C ARG A 131 -7.40 18.33 -22.58
N LEU A 132 -6.33 18.83 -21.98
CA LEU A 132 -6.48 19.73 -20.85
C LEU A 132 -7.18 20.97 -21.44
N THR A 133 -8.48 21.12 -21.16
CA THR A 133 -9.11 22.44 -21.22
C THR A 133 -8.13 23.37 -20.55
N LEU A 134 -7.59 24.38 -21.25
CA LEU A 134 -6.52 25.26 -20.77
C LEU A 134 -6.82 25.74 -19.34
N LEU A 135 -6.36 24.97 -18.34
CA LEU A 135 -6.46 25.34 -16.95
C LEU A 135 -5.37 26.38 -16.81
N ALA A 136 -5.75 27.63 -16.57
CA ALA A 136 -4.81 28.54 -15.95
C ALA A 136 -4.30 27.86 -14.67
N ASP A 137 -3.03 28.09 -14.29
CA ASP A 137 -2.39 27.46 -13.12
C ASP A 137 -3.26 27.45 -11.84
N ASP A 138 -4.28 28.31 -11.74
CA ASP A 138 -5.17 28.45 -10.60
C ASP A 138 -6.24 27.36 -10.41
N ASP A 139 -6.54 26.47 -11.38
CA ASP A 139 -7.67 25.52 -11.27
C ASP A 139 -7.27 24.06 -10.92
N LEU A 140 -6.00 23.82 -10.56
CA LEU A 140 -5.58 22.50 -10.09
C LEU A 140 -5.93 22.33 -8.61
N SER A 141 -6.57 21.20 -8.26
CA SER A 141 -6.80 20.86 -6.85
C SER A 141 -5.47 20.59 -6.15
N ARG A 142 -5.31 21.18 -4.97
CA ARG A 142 -4.07 21.16 -4.20
C ARG A 142 -4.34 20.85 -2.74
N LEU A 143 -3.49 20.01 -2.20
CA LEU A 143 -3.40 19.71 -0.78
C LEU A 143 -2.27 20.53 -0.17
N GLU A 144 -2.53 21.13 0.99
CA GLU A 144 -1.56 21.89 1.76
C GLU A 144 -1.41 21.27 3.16
N PRO A 145 -0.65 20.15 3.29
CA PRO A 145 -0.53 19.44 4.55
C PRO A 145 0.20 20.24 5.64
N ILE A 146 1.09 21.16 5.23
CA ILE A 146 1.68 22.20 6.09
C ILE A 146 1.69 23.51 5.31
N PRO A 147 1.67 24.68 5.99
CA PRO A 147 1.75 25.97 5.32
C PRO A 147 2.94 26.05 4.34
N GLY A 148 2.66 26.42 3.10
CA GLY A 148 3.66 26.58 2.04
C GLY A 148 3.96 25.31 1.23
N LEU A 149 3.65 24.11 1.74
CA LEU A 149 3.82 22.86 0.99
C LEU A 149 2.57 22.58 0.17
N ARG A 150 2.60 22.89 -1.13
CA ARG A 150 1.47 22.65 -2.04
C ARG A 150 1.71 21.41 -2.90
N ILE A 151 0.86 20.41 -2.73
CA ILE A 151 0.89 19.16 -3.50
C ILE A 151 -0.30 19.15 -4.44
N ILE A 152 -0.05 19.04 -5.75
CA ILE A 152 -1.10 18.87 -6.75
C ILE A 152 -1.63 17.45 -6.66
N GLU A 153 -2.94 17.32 -6.48
CA GLU A 153 -3.59 16.02 -6.31
C GLU A 153 -3.46 15.18 -7.58
N ARG A 154 -3.40 13.86 -7.37
CA ARG A 154 -3.29 12.87 -8.45
C ARG A 154 -4.40 13.01 -9.51
N SER A 155 -5.61 13.35 -9.09
CA SER A 155 -6.79 13.53 -9.95
C SER A 155 -6.59 14.57 -11.06
N ASN A 156 -5.67 15.53 -10.88
CA ASN A 156 -5.34 16.55 -11.88
C ASN A 156 -4.56 15.99 -13.07
N TRP A 157 -3.87 14.86 -12.88
CA TRP A 157 -3.05 14.27 -13.91
C TRP A 157 -3.34 12.81 -14.15
N THR A 158 -4.27 12.13 -13.48
CA THR A 158 -4.71 10.79 -13.92
C THR A 158 -6.03 10.40 -13.27
N GLY A 159 -6.89 9.73 -14.04
CA GLY A 159 -8.07 9.02 -13.53
C GLY A 159 -7.86 7.52 -13.41
N ARG A 160 -6.65 7.04 -13.71
CA ARG A 160 -6.30 5.62 -13.61
C ARG A 160 -5.98 5.29 -12.16
N GLY A 161 -6.81 4.42 -11.58
CA GLY A 161 -6.53 3.82 -10.29
C GLY A 161 -5.36 2.85 -10.35
N ARG A 162 -4.75 2.63 -9.21
CA ARG A 162 -3.80 1.56 -8.96
C ARG A 162 -4.48 0.20 -9.17
N ASN A 163 -3.75 -0.75 -9.74
CA ASN A 163 -4.24 -2.12 -9.86
C ASN A 163 -4.17 -2.81 -8.49
N ASP A 164 -5.28 -3.41 -8.07
CA ASP A 164 -5.32 -4.32 -6.91
C ASP A 164 -4.59 -5.62 -7.27
N THR A 165 -3.26 -5.61 -7.17
CA THR A 165 -2.49 -6.85 -7.28
C THR A 165 -2.73 -7.65 -6.01
N VAL A 166 -3.39 -8.82 -6.17
CA VAL A 166 -3.68 -9.81 -5.11
C VAL A 166 -2.42 -10.27 -4.36
N ASP A 167 -1.23 -9.96 -4.85
CA ASP A 167 0.05 -10.23 -4.21
C ASP A 167 0.48 -9.14 -3.22
N CYS A 168 -0.37 -8.87 -2.22
CA CYS A 168 0.09 -8.40 -0.91
C CYS A 168 0.67 -9.58 -0.09
N VAL A 169 1.45 -10.45 -0.74
CA VAL A 169 2.22 -11.51 -0.09
C VAL A 169 3.59 -10.92 0.18
N ILE A 170 3.81 -10.42 1.40
CA ILE A 170 5.16 -10.05 1.83
C ILE A 170 6.00 -11.34 1.81
N GLY A 171 7.04 -11.35 0.97
CA GLY A 171 7.94 -12.50 0.78
C GLY A 171 7.80 -13.26 -0.56
N SER A 172 6.84 -12.93 -1.44
CA SER A 172 6.78 -13.57 -2.78
C SER A 172 7.13 -12.66 -3.96
N SER A 173 7.50 -11.41 -3.71
CA SER A 173 8.27 -10.64 -4.69
C SER A 173 9.33 -9.81 -4.01
N VAL A 174 10.49 -9.76 -4.63
CA VAL A 174 11.59 -8.81 -4.37
C VAL A 174 11.12 -7.35 -4.57
N TYR A 175 9.87 -7.13 -5.01
CA TYR A 175 9.36 -5.86 -5.52
C TYR A 175 8.28 -5.19 -4.66
N GLY A 176 7.66 -5.88 -3.70
CA GLY A 176 6.86 -5.28 -2.61
C GLY A 176 5.87 -4.19 -3.02
N LEU A 177 5.31 -4.23 -4.24
CA LEU A 177 4.62 -3.10 -4.84
C LEU A 177 3.27 -2.83 -4.15
N GLY A 178 3.30 -1.83 -3.27
CA GLY A 178 2.17 -1.12 -2.70
C GLY A 178 1.38 -1.81 -1.56
N CYS A 179 2.09 -2.51 -0.69
CA CYS A 179 1.60 -2.64 0.69
C CYS A 179 1.68 -1.28 1.41
N ARG A 180 0.96 -1.12 2.53
CA ARG A 180 1.37 -0.13 3.52
C ARG A 180 2.68 -0.63 4.15
N SER A 181 3.62 0.26 4.43
CA SER A 181 4.78 -0.11 5.23
C SER A 181 4.34 -0.43 6.65
N ASP A 182 4.62 -1.64 7.13
CA ASP A 182 4.32 -2.06 8.50
C ASP A 182 5.26 -1.40 9.53
N VAL A 183 6.36 -0.80 9.06
CA VAL A 183 7.38 -0.13 9.89
C VAL A 183 7.43 1.39 9.66
N GLY A 184 6.65 1.92 8.72
CA GLY A 184 6.65 3.34 8.34
C GLY A 184 7.81 3.74 7.41
N ILE A 185 7.85 5.02 7.02
CA ILE A 185 8.97 5.56 6.24
C ILE A 185 10.16 5.81 7.18
N ARG A 186 11.32 5.27 6.84
CA ARG A 186 12.57 5.43 7.60
C ARG A 186 13.64 6.21 6.84
N HIS A 187 13.53 6.29 5.52
CA HIS A 187 14.41 7.10 4.68
C HIS A 187 13.73 7.54 3.38
N ALA A 188 14.38 8.44 2.64
CA ALA A 188 13.93 8.93 1.35
C ALA A 188 14.98 8.66 0.27
N ILE A 189 14.50 8.32 -0.93
CA ILE A 189 15.35 8.06 -2.09
C ILE A 189 14.98 9.02 -3.21
N VAL A 190 15.97 9.79 -3.65
CA VAL A 190 15.80 10.81 -4.69
C VAL A 190 16.13 10.23 -6.06
N HIS A 191 15.21 10.44 -7.00
CA HIS A 191 15.24 9.93 -8.36
C HIS A 191 15.26 11.06 -9.39
N HIS A 192 15.59 10.72 -10.63
CA HIS A 192 15.16 11.48 -11.81
C HIS A 192 14.36 10.57 -12.74
N THR A 193 13.58 11.13 -13.66
CA THR A 193 12.72 10.31 -14.54
C THR A 193 13.39 9.92 -15.86
N VAL A 194 14.58 10.45 -16.18
CA VAL A 194 15.28 10.26 -17.47
C VAL A 194 14.46 10.78 -18.67
N ASN A 195 13.84 11.95 -18.50
CA ASN A 195 13.07 12.63 -19.56
C ASN A 195 13.75 13.93 -20.03
N VAL A 196 13.25 14.54 -21.11
CA VAL A 196 13.71 15.88 -21.52
C VAL A 196 13.48 16.90 -20.42
N ASN A 197 14.35 17.92 -20.37
CA ASN A 197 14.19 19.05 -19.45
C ASN A 197 13.46 20.23 -20.11
N HIS A 198 13.32 20.24 -21.44
CA HIS A 198 12.58 21.26 -22.18
C HIS A 198 11.12 20.84 -22.37
N TYR A 199 10.28 21.19 -21.40
CA TYR A 199 8.83 21.04 -21.43
C TYR A 199 8.19 22.27 -20.76
N THR A 200 6.92 22.51 -21.06
CA THR A 200 6.08 23.56 -20.46
C THR A 200 5.29 23.03 -19.26
N MET A 201 4.72 23.93 -18.46
CA MET A 201 3.85 23.55 -17.34
C MET A 201 2.66 22.68 -17.78
N ASN A 202 2.16 22.90 -18.99
CA ASN A 202 1.01 22.18 -19.55
C ASN A 202 1.36 20.77 -20.04
N ASP A 203 2.63 20.49 -20.30
CA ASP A 203 3.07 19.16 -20.74
C ASP A 203 3.20 18.19 -19.56
N VAL A 204 3.29 18.69 -18.32
CA VAL A 204 3.59 17.86 -17.15
C VAL A 204 2.55 16.76 -16.91
N PRO A 205 1.23 17.01 -16.96
CA PRO A 205 0.25 15.93 -16.76
C PRO A 205 0.40 14.79 -17.77
N ASP A 206 0.72 15.11 -19.03
CA ASP A 206 0.88 14.12 -20.10
C ASP A 206 2.20 13.33 -19.94
N LEU A 207 3.26 13.98 -19.47
CA LEU A 207 4.51 13.31 -19.09
C LEU A 207 4.27 12.32 -17.94
N LEU A 208 3.52 12.71 -16.91
CA LEU A 208 3.18 11.82 -15.79
C LEU A 208 2.29 10.65 -16.24
N ASP A 209 1.31 10.89 -17.12
CA ASP A 209 0.49 9.83 -17.74
C ASP A 209 1.34 8.79 -18.45
N GLY A 210 2.30 9.26 -19.26
CA GLY A 210 3.17 8.39 -20.03
C GLY A 210 4.07 7.54 -19.14
N ILE A 211 4.59 8.11 -18.05
CA ILE A 211 5.37 7.37 -17.07
C ILE A 211 4.50 6.32 -16.38
N GLN A 212 3.28 6.68 -15.96
CA GLN A 212 2.35 5.74 -15.33
C GLN A 212 1.98 4.58 -16.26
N ARG A 213 1.64 4.88 -17.51
CA ARG A 213 1.31 3.87 -18.52
C ARG A 213 2.48 2.98 -18.84
N TYR A 214 3.69 3.53 -18.91
CA TYR A 214 4.88 2.71 -19.09
C TYR A 214 5.03 1.71 -17.93
N HIS A 215 4.94 2.19 -16.69
CA HIS A 215 5.03 1.33 -15.51
C HIS A 215 3.94 0.24 -15.49
N MET A 216 2.69 0.60 -15.77
CA MET A 216 1.57 -0.34 -15.64
C MET A 216 1.35 -1.22 -16.87
N ASP A 217 1.35 -0.63 -18.07
CA ASP A 217 1.03 -1.34 -19.31
C ASP A 217 2.24 -2.07 -19.91
N THR A 218 3.44 -1.49 -19.77
CA THR A 218 4.67 -2.08 -20.32
C THR A 218 5.42 -2.92 -19.28
N ARG A 219 5.56 -2.43 -18.05
CA ARG A 219 6.29 -3.16 -17.00
C ARG A 219 5.38 -4.00 -16.09
N GLY A 220 4.06 -3.90 -16.21
CA GLY A 220 3.12 -4.70 -15.42
C GLY A 220 3.03 -4.30 -13.95
N TRP A 221 3.46 -3.08 -13.59
CA TRP A 221 3.42 -2.60 -12.21
C TRP A 221 1.99 -2.25 -11.79
N ASP A 222 1.78 -2.16 -10.49
CA ASP A 222 0.50 -1.83 -9.90
C ASP A 222 0.15 -0.35 -10.07
N ASP A 223 1.15 0.53 -10.08
CA ASP A 223 1.01 1.98 -10.32
C ASP A 223 2.34 2.60 -10.80
N ILE A 224 2.37 3.92 -10.95
CA ILE A 224 3.61 4.69 -11.05
C ILE A 224 4.50 4.43 -9.82
N ALA A 225 5.78 4.12 -10.05
CA ALA A 225 6.71 3.71 -8.99
C ALA A 225 6.94 4.74 -7.87
N TYR A 226 7.00 6.02 -8.24
CA TYR A 226 7.37 7.10 -7.33
C TYR A 226 6.16 7.53 -6.49
N ASN A 227 6.38 7.85 -5.22
CA ASN A 227 5.35 8.44 -4.37
C ASN A 227 5.01 9.86 -4.82
N PHE A 228 6.03 10.64 -5.17
CA PHE A 228 5.88 12.01 -5.68
C PHE A 228 6.78 12.27 -6.87
N VAL A 229 6.37 13.22 -7.70
CA VAL A 229 7.18 13.76 -8.79
C VAL A 229 7.25 15.28 -8.65
N ILE A 230 8.44 15.86 -8.80
CA ILE A 230 8.65 17.31 -8.80
C ILE A 230 9.01 17.74 -10.21
N ASP A 231 8.27 18.70 -10.76
CA ASP A 231 8.58 19.27 -12.07
C ASP A 231 9.56 20.45 -11.99
N ARG A 232 10.15 20.84 -13.13
CA ARG A 232 11.16 21.91 -13.21
C ARG A 232 10.66 23.27 -12.73
N PHE A 233 9.36 23.44 -12.55
CA PHE A 233 8.74 24.66 -12.05
C PHE A 233 8.60 24.66 -10.52
N GLY A 234 9.01 23.58 -9.85
CA GLY A 234 8.88 23.39 -8.40
C GLY A 234 7.48 22.92 -7.99
N ARG A 235 6.63 22.46 -8.92
CA ARG A 235 5.33 21.91 -8.54
C ARG A 235 5.51 20.46 -8.10
N ILE A 236 4.95 20.12 -6.95
CA ILE A 236 4.98 18.77 -6.39
C ILE A 236 3.68 18.07 -6.79
N TRP A 237 3.81 16.92 -7.43
CA TRP A 237 2.70 16.11 -7.90
C TRP A 237 2.60 14.85 -7.05
N GLN A 238 1.42 14.60 -6.49
CA GLN A 238 1.12 13.30 -5.92
C GLN A 238 1.14 12.28 -7.06
N ALA A 239 2.14 11.40 -7.05
CA ALA A 239 2.29 10.37 -8.08
C ALA A 239 1.48 9.15 -7.63
N ARG A 240 2.04 8.24 -6.84
CA ARG A 240 1.36 7.00 -6.43
C ARG A 240 0.03 7.25 -5.69
N GLU A 241 -0.98 6.43 -5.99
CA GLU A 241 -2.27 6.50 -5.30
C GLU A 241 -2.14 6.13 -3.81
N ALA A 242 -2.46 7.09 -2.93
CA ALA A 242 -2.22 7.01 -1.49
C ALA A 242 -2.98 8.12 -0.74
N GLU A 243 -3.26 7.93 0.56
CA GLU A 243 -3.46 9.07 1.45
C GLU A 243 -2.10 9.71 1.76
N LEU A 244 -2.03 11.06 1.75
CA LEU A 244 -0.76 11.78 1.87
C LEU A 244 0.04 11.46 3.14
N LEU A 245 -0.64 11.16 4.23
CA LEU A 245 -0.02 10.86 5.52
C LEU A 245 0.46 9.41 5.61
N GLU A 246 -0.04 8.51 4.77
CA GLU A 246 0.26 7.09 4.86
C GLU A 246 1.66 6.75 4.31
N PRO A 247 2.33 5.72 4.89
CA PRO A 247 3.59 5.22 4.38
C PRO A 247 3.32 4.17 3.28
N ILE A 248 2.88 4.61 2.11
CA ILE A 248 2.60 3.71 0.98
C ILE A 248 3.90 3.29 0.30
N THR A 249 4.10 1.98 0.17
CA THR A 249 5.30 1.40 -0.45
C THR A 249 5.40 1.78 -1.93
N GLY A 250 6.57 2.28 -2.31
CA GLY A 250 6.94 2.63 -3.67
C GLY A 250 7.34 1.43 -4.53
N GLY A 251 7.77 1.72 -5.76
CA GLY A 251 8.28 0.75 -6.73
C GLY A 251 9.54 1.23 -7.41
N HIS A 252 10.30 2.05 -6.72
CA HIS A 252 11.35 2.90 -7.29
C HIS A 252 12.75 2.40 -6.98
N THR A 253 12.94 1.58 -5.94
CA THR A 253 14.25 1.09 -5.53
C THR A 253 14.11 -0.31 -4.93
N THR A 254 14.43 -1.33 -5.73
CA THR A 254 14.42 -2.72 -5.27
C THR A 254 15.35 -2.89 -4.07
N GLY A 255 14.93 -3.70 -3.10
CA GLY A 255 15.60 -3.84 -1.81
C GLY A 255 15.12 -2.85 -0.75
N PHE A 256 14.63 -1.68 -1.16
CA PHE A 256 14.41 -0.54 -0.25
C PHE A 256 13.01 0.08 -0.30
N ASN A 257 12.13 -0.37 -1.19
CA ASN A 257 10.79 0.21 -1.39
C ASN A 257 9.95 0.26 -0.10
N ALA A 258 10.02 -0.78 0.74
CA ALA A 258 9.10 -0.95 1.87
C ALA A 258 9.31 0.06 3.01
N GLU A 259 10.52 0.59 3.17
CA GLU A 259 10.85 1.54 4.26
C GLU A 259 11.13 2.95 3.71
N SER A 260 10.91 3.20 2.42
CA SER A 260 11.29 4.47 1.78
C SER A 260 10.15 5.22 1.10
N ILE A 261 10.35 6.53 1.02
CA ILE A 261 9.63 7.39 0.09
C ILE A 261 10.50 7.68 -1.14
N GLY A 262 9.97 7.41 -2.33
CA GLY A 262 10.60 7.74 -3.60
C GLY A 262 10.08 9.03 -4.18
N VAL A 263 10.97 10.00 -4.41
CA VAL A 263 10.65 11.27 -5.05
C VAL A 263 11.47 11.42 -6.33
N ALA A 264 10.80 11.54 -7.48
CA ALA A 264 11.48 11.75 -8.76
C ALA A 264 11.45 13.20 -9.23
N LEU A 265 12.60 13.71 -9.65
CA LEU A 265 12.71 14.97 -10.38
C LEU A 265 12.39 14.70 -11.86
N LEU A 266 11.34 15.34 -12.40
CA LEU A 266 10.90 15.16 -13.78
C LEU A 266 11.92 15.78 -14.75
N GLY A 267 12.76 14.95 -15.35
CA GLY A 267 13.85 15.37 -16.22
C GLY A 267 15.04 14.41 -16.21
N THR A 268 16.14 14.86 -16.80
CA THR A 268 17.45 14.19 -16.83
C THR A 268 18.52 15.13 -16.29
N PHE A 269 19.02 14.83 -15.10
CA PHE A 269 19.94 15.70 -14.34
C PHE A 269 21.35 15.10 -14.20
N THR A 270 21.81 14.39 -15.23
CA THR A 270 23.18 13.87 -15.27
C THR A 270 24.18 15.03 -15.18
N ASP A 271 24.05 16.01 -16.09
CA ASP A 271 24.95 17.16 -16.17
C ASP A 271 24.21 18.51 -16.15
N LEU A 272 22.88 18.49 -16.04
CA LEU A 272 22.07 19.70 -15.91
C LEU A 272 21.64 19.88 -14.46
N ASP A 273 21.88 21.08 -13.89
CA ASP A 273 21.38 21.44 -12.57
C ASP A 273 19.83 21.46 -12.57
N PRO A 274 19.16 20.78 -11.62
CA PRO A 274 17.70 20.81 -11.49
C PRO A 274 17.12 22.21 -11.18
N GLY A 275 17.96 23.14 -10.72
CA GLY A 275 17.57 24.49 -10.36
C GLY A 275 17.00 24.60 -8.95
N GLN A 276 17.02 25.81 -8.40
CA GLN A 276 16.68 26.05 -6.99
C GLN A 276 15.22 25.71 -6.66
N SER A 277 14.29 25.97 -7.58
CA SER A 277 12.85 25.67 -7.39
C SER A 277 12.58 24.19 -7.09
N MET A 278 13.27 23.28 -7.78
CA MET A 278 13.15 21.85 -7.53
C MET A 278 13.77 21.46 -6.19
N ILE A 279 14.94 22.03 -5.86
CA ILE A 279 15.65 21.74 -4.61
C ILE A 279 14.86 22.21 -3.39
N ASP A 280 14.30 23.42 -3.42
CA ASP A 280 13.46 23.96 -2.34
C ASP A 280 12.21 23.09 -2.14
N SER A 281 11.56 22.70 -3.24
CA SER A 281 10.37 21.84 -3.20
C SER A 281 10.68 20.45 -2.68
N LEU A 282 11.83 19.89 -3.07
CA LEU A 282 12.30 18.59 -2.60
C LEU A 282 12.64 18.62 -1.10
N GLY A 283 13.35 19.66 -0.64
CA GLY A 283 13.66 19.86 0.77
C GLY A 283 12.40 20.02 1.61
N LEU A 284 11.45 20.84 1.17
CA LEU A 284 10.16 21.05 1.85
C LEU A 284 9.33 19.77 1.94
N LEU A 285 9.22 19.02 0.84
CA LEU A 285 8.49 17.75 0.78
C LEU A 285 9.12 16.70 1.70
N LEU A 286 10.45 16.51 1.60
CA LEU A 286 11.16 15.49 2.38
C LEU A 286 11.24 15.86 3.85
N GLY A 287 11.43 17.13 4.18
CA GLY A 287 11.36 17.62 5.56
C GLY A 287 10.00 17.31 6.18
N TRP A 288 8.90 17.65 5.49
CA TRP A 288 7.56 17.30 5.96
C TRP A 288 7.36 15.79 6.10
N LYS A 289 7.66 15.00 5.06
CA LYS A 289 7.37 13.56 5.09
C LYS A 289 8.21 12.83 6.13
N LEU A 290 9.51 13.10 6.22
CA LEU A 290 10.39 12.49 7.22
C LEU A 290 10.00 12.91 8.65
N ASN A 291 9.52 14.14 8.85
CA ASN A 291 9.01 14.60 10.14
C ASN A 291 7.81 13.78 10.64
N LEU A 292 6.91 13.35 9.74
CA LEU A 292 5.79 12.47 10.12
C LEU A 292 6.26 11.17 10.79
N HIS A 293 7.52 10.81 10.61
CA HIS A 293 8.13 9.59 11.11
C HIS A 293 9.32 9.87 12.06
N GLY A 294 9.52 11.12 12.50
CA GLY A 294 10.57 11.49 13.45
C GLY A 294 12.01 11.33 12.92
N ILE A 295 12.21 11.27 11.60
CA ILE A 295 13.51 10.96 11.00
C ILE A 295 14.35 12.23 10.80
N ASP A 296 15.61 12.21 11.26
CA ASP A 296 16.58 13.28 11.01
C ASP A 296 16.99 13.33 9.52
N PRO A 297 16.72 14.40 8.77
CA PRO A 297 17.13 14.52 7.36
C PRO A 297 18.66 14.51 7.11
N LEU A 298 19.47 14.83 8.12
CA LEU A 298 20.95 14.80 8.08
C LEU A 298 21.52 13.46 8.57
N GLY A 299 20.69 12.61 9.17
CA GLY A 299 21.12 11.37 9.81
C GLY A 299 21.31 10.20 8.84
N VAL A 300 21.76 9.09 9.42
CA VAL A 300 21.81 7.78 8.79
C VAL A 300 20.92 6.82 9.56
N THR A 301 20.28 5.90 8.86
CA THR A 301 19.44 4.86 9.45
C THR A 301 19.90 3.50 8.99
N GLU A 302 19.92 2.53 9.90
CA GLU A 302 20.09 1.13 9.56
C GLU A 302 18.75 0.56 9.07
N VAL A 303 18.72 0.11 7.81
CA VAL A 303 17.53 -0.44 7.15
C VAL A 303 17.79 -1.88 6.71
N ARG A 304 16.73 -2.68 6.64
CA ARG A 304 16.82 -4.07 6.17
C ARG A 304 16.58 -4.12 4.66
N SER A 305 17.52 -4.69 3.91
CA SER A 305 17.35 -4.94 2.49
C SER A 305 16.38 -6.10 2.25
N SER A 306 15.46 -5.95 1.30
CA SER A 306 14.65 -7.06 0.77
C SER A 306 15.34 -7.84 -0.35
N GLY A 307 16.64 -7.62 -0.55
CA GLY A 307 17.43 -8.23 -1.62
C GLY A 307 17.48 -7.38 -2.90
N GLY A 308 18.54 -7.57 -3.68
CA GLY A 308 18.79 -6.90 -4.96
C GLY A 308 20.30 -6.78 -5.21
N ASP A 309 20.68 -6.02 -6.24
CA ASP A 309 22.09 -5.85 -6.65
C ASP A 309 23.02 -5.21 -5.60
N TYR A 310 22.47 -4.49 -4.62
CA TYR A 310 23.26 -3.73 -3.64
C TYR A 310 23.54 -4.50 -2.35
N ALA A 311 22.56 -5.24 -1.86
CA ALA A 311 22.62 -5.94 -0.58
C ALA A 311 21.73 -7.18 -0.62
N GLU A 312 22.17 -8.23 0.06
CA GLU A 312 21.46 -9.49 0.13
C GLU A 312 20.12 -9.32 0.89
N SER A 313 19.18 -10.25 0.67
CA SER A 313 17.95 -10.27 1.46
C SER A 313 18.28 -10.43 2.95
N ASP A 314 17.60 -9.66 3.79
CA ASP A 314 17.79 -9.57 5.25
C ASP A 314 19.11 -8.94 5.72
N GLU A 315 19.94 -8.44 4.81
CA GLU A 315 21.13 -7.67 5.18
C GLU A 315 20.73 -6.31 5.78
N MET A 316 21.33 -5.96 6.92
CA MET A 316 21.20 -4.63 7.52
C MET A 316 22.25 -3.70 6.93
N VAL A 317 21.80 -2.58 6.36
CA VAL A 317 22.68 -1.60 5.70
C VAL A 317 22.43 -0.19 6.24
N LEU A 318 23.50 0.59 6.36
CA LEU A 318 23.42 2.00 6.72
C LEU A 318 23.13 2.83 5.48
N VAL A 319 22.04 3.59 5.52
CA VAL A 319 21.64 4.50 4.44
C VAL A 319 21.51 5.92 4.98
N ASP A 320 21.91 6.91 4.18
CA ASP A 320 21.54 8.30 4.46
C ASP A 320 20.02 8.43 4.45
N ASN A 321 19.46 9.15 5.43
CA ASN A 321 18.01 9.33 5.55
C ASN A 321 17.40 10.06 4.35
N ILE A 322 18.21 10.83 3.61
CA ILE A 322 17.94 11.28 2.24
C ILE A 322 19.10 10.84 1.38
N SER A 323 18.89 9.87 0.50
CA SER A 323 19.93 9.27 -0.34
C SER A 323 19.63 9.45 -1.83
N PRO A 324 20.65 9.54 -2.69
CA PRO A 324 20.43 9.34 -4.12
C PRO A 324 20.10 7.87 -4.35
N HIS A 325 19.30 7.62 -5.37
CA HIS A 325 19.05 6.25 -5.82
C HIS A 325 20.33 5.43 -6.10
N ARG A 326 21.37 6.06 -6.69
CA ARG A 326 22.70 5.45 -6.89
C ARG A 326 23.39 4.95 -5.62
N ALA A 327 23.06 5.49 -4.44
CA ALA A 327 23.67 5.02 -3.19
C ALA A 327 23.18 3.61 -2.81
N ASN A 328 22.03 3.18 -3.33
CA ASN A 328 21.36 1.94 -2.93
C ASN A 328 21.20 0.95 -4.08
N GLN A 329 21.55 1.31 -5.33
CA GLN A 329 21.47 0.45 -6.52
C GLN A 329 22.47 0.90 -7.60
N ASN A 330 22.80 0.00 -8.53
CA ASN A 330 23.69 0.30 -9.66
C ASN A 330 22.99 1.11 -10.76
N THR A 331 23.00 2.43 -10.63
CA THR A 331 22.26 3.33 -11.53
C THR A 331 22.92 4.70 -11.71
N GLY A 332 22.64 5.36 -12.84
CA GLY A 332 22.98 6.76 -13.07
C GLY A 332 22.09 7.75 -12.29
N CYS A 333 20.95 7.30 -11.77
CA CYS A 333 19.94 8.10 -11.09
C CYS A 333 20.41 8.61 -9.71
N PRO A 334 20.09 9.84 -9.27
CA PRO A 334 19.29 10.88 -9.92
C PRO A 334 20.11 11.82 -10.85
N GLY A 335 21.31 11.38 -11.27
CA GLY A 335 22.25 12.18 -12.07
C GLY A 335 23.27 12.94 -11.21
N ASN A 336 24.45 13.23 -11.79
CA ASN A 336 25.56 13.81 -11.03
C ASN A 336 25.25 15.21 -10.53
N ALA A 337 24.54 16.01 -11.33
CA ALA A 337 24.14 17.36 -10.93
C ALA A 337 23.17 17.34 -9.74
N THR A 338 22.18 16.43 -9.71
CA THR A 338 21.30 16.28 -8.54
C THR A 338 22.06 15.81 -7.31
N ILE A 339 22.98 14.82 -7.46
CA ILE A 339 23.80 14.33 -6.34
C ILE A 339 24.60 15.47 -5.71
N ALA A 340 25.17 16.37 -6.53
CA ALA A 340 25.91 17.54 -6.05
C ALA A 340 25.05 18.52 -5.21
N ARG A 341 23.71 18.48 -5.35
CA ARG A 341 22.75 19.32 -4.62
C ARG A 341 22.11 18.62 -3.42
N LEU A 342 22.36 17.34 -3.17
CA LEU A 342 21.67 16.60 -2.11
C LEU A 342 21.94 17.13 -0.69
N ASN A 343 23.13 17.70 -0.45
CA ASN A 343 23.39 18.34 0.84
C ASN A 343 22.51 19.58 1.07
N ASP A 344 22.20 20.35 0.02
CA ASP A 344 21.27 21.48 0.12
C ASP A 344 19.86 21.00 0.47
N VAL A 345 19.42 19.91 -0.15
CA VAL A 345 18.11 19.27 0.13
C VAL A 345 18.02 18.82 1.58
N ARG A 346 19.07 18.13 2.07
CA ARG A 346 19.17 17.65 3.45
C ARG A 346 19.08 18.79 4.45
N GLN A 347 19.79 19.90 4.19
CA GLN A 347 19.74 21.08 5.05
C GLN A 347 18.36 21.76 5.03
N ALA A 348 17.77 21.95 3.85
CA ALA A 348 16.43 22.53 3.74
C ALA A 348 15.37 21.67 4.45
N ALA A 349 15.47 20.33 4.36
CA ALA A 349 14.61 19.43 5.10
C ALA A 349 14.84 19.51 6.62
N ALA A 350 16.10 19.60 7.06
CA ALA A 350 16.48 19.68 8.47
C ALA A 350 15.99 20.97 9.17
N GLU A 351 15.83 22.08 8.42
CA GLU A 351 15.24 23.31 8.95
C GLU A 351 13.77 23.13 9.38
N LEU A 352 13.03 22.23 8.73
CA LEU A 352 11.65 21.90 9.10
C LEU A 352 11.57 20.91 10.27
N VAL A 353 12.53 19.98 10.33
CA VAL A 353 12.59 18.91 11.33
C VAL A 353 13.64 19.25 12.38
N SER A 354 13.39 20.32 13.14
CA SER A 354 14.31 20.76 14.21
C SER A 354 14.31 19.80 15.39
N ILE A 355 13.15 19.21 15.73
CA ILE A 355 13.02 18.18 16.76
C ILE A 355 12.90 16.83 16.06
N PHE A 356 13.69 15.85 16.48
CA PHE A 356 13.67 14.49 15.97
C PHE A 356 14.01 13.50 17.07
N GLY A 357 13.76 12.23 16.83
CA GLY A 357 13.93 11.21 17.86
C GLY A 357 13.38 9.87 17.41
N THR A 358 13.68 8.84 18.18
CA THR A 358 13.14 7.51 17.91
C THR A 358 12.33 7.03 19.10
N VAL A 359 11.22 6.36 18.80
CA VAL A 359 10.40 5.67 19.79
C VAL A 359 10.23 4.24 19.33
N ARG A 360 10.49 3.31 20.24
CA ARG A 360 10.28 1.88 20.05
C ARG A 360 9.22 1.41 21.04
N PRO A 361 8.06 0.95 20.57
CA PRO A 361 7.10 0.30 21.43
C PRO A 361 7.55 -1.15 21.72
N GLY A 362 7.56 -1.52 22.99
CA GLY A 362 7.55 -2.89 23.47
C GLY A 362 6.11 -3.29 23.80
N TYR A 363 5.69 -4.48 23.36
CA TYR A 363 4.32 -4.94 23.53
C TYR A 363 4.22 -5.97 24.65
N GLY A 364 3.43 -5.67 25.67
CA GLY A 364 2.93 -6.61 26.68
C GLY A 364 1.47 -6.99 26.42
N LEU A 365 0.89 -7.81 27.31
CA LEU A 365 -0.51 -8.27 27.17
C LEU A 365 -1.53 -7.16 27.48
N ASP A 366 -1.22 -6.29 28.44
CA ASP A 366 -2.09 -5.23 28.97
C ASP A 366 -1.36 -3.87 29.04
N GLN A 367 -0.18 -3.77 28.43
CA GLN A 367 0.67 -2.59 28.47
C GLN A 367 1.51 -2.46 27.20
N VAL A 368 1.81 -1.23 26.80
CA VAL A 368 2.83 -0.89 25.81
C VAL A 368 3.94 -0.11 26.50
N ASP A 369 5.15 -0.64 26.46
CA ASP A 369 6.34 0.06 26.93
C ASP A 369 6.85 0.98 25.84
N VAL A 370 6.72 2.28 26.06
CA VAL A 370 7.22 3.31 25.15
C VAL A 370 8.62 3.69 25.60
N ARG A 371 9.64 3.27 24.83
CA ARG A 371 11.04 3.65 25.07
C ARG A 371 11.59 4.43 23.89
N GLY A 372 12.32 5.50 24.15
CA GLY A 372 12.85 6.32 23.08
C GLY A 372 13.84 7.38 23.53
N TRP A 373 14.16 8.27 22.60
CA TRP A 373 14.96 9.47 22.83
C TRP A 373 14.53 10.58 21.88
N ALA A 374 14.79 11.84 22.26
CA ALA A 374 14.43 13.00 21.45
C ALA A 374 15.46 14.13 21.61
N ILE A 375 15.84 14.78 20.50
CA ILE A 375 16.80 15.89 20.47
C ILE A 375 16.18 17.05 19.68
N ASP A 376 16.40 18.28 20.14
CA ASP A 376 16.20 19.48 19.34
C ASP A 376 17.53 19.94 18.75
N ARG A 377 17.68 19.88 17.44
CA ARG A 377 18.90 20.30 16.72
C ARG A 377 19.30 21.74 17.02
N LEU A 378 18.33 22.61 17.29
CA LEU A 378 18.60 24.02 17.60
C LEU A 378 19.11 24.23 19.03
N SER A 379 18.95 23.23 19.90
CA SER A 379 19.37 23.26 21.31
C SER A 379 19.72 21.85 21.81
N PRO A 380 20.73 21.19 21.21
CA PRO A 380 20.96 19.75 21.38
C PRO A 380 21.37 19.37 22.81
N THR A 381 21.85 20.31 23.61
CA THR A 381 22.26 20.09 25.00
C THR A 381 21.10 20.16 26.01
N ILE A 382 19.88 20.50 25.57
CA ILE A 382 18.72 20.69 26.43
C ILE A 382 17.77 19.49 26.29
N PRO A 383 17.56 18.69 27.36
CA PRO A 383 16.55 17.63 27.37
C PRO A 383 15.14 18.17 27.09
N LEU A 384 14.38 17.44 26.27
CA LEU A 384 13.02 17.82 25.89
C LEU A 384 11.96 17.30 26.87
N HIS A 385 10.81 17.98 26.91
CA HIS A 385 9.61 17.41 27.52
C HIS A 385 8.96 16.45 26.53
N VAL A 386 8.57 15.27 27.01
CA VAL A 386 7.89 14.24 26.21
C VAL A 386 6.52 13.99 26.79
N GLU A 387 5.49 14.21 25.99
CA GLU A 387 4.11 13.91 26.33
C GLU A 387 3.70 12.58 25.69
N ILE A 388 3.13 11.68 26.48
CA ILE A 388 2.58 10.39 26.05
C ILE A 388 1.07 10.46 26.27
N ALA A 389 0.33 10.62 25.18
CA ALA A 389 -1.11 10.71 25.19
C ALA A 389 -1.74 9.38 24.78
N VAL A 390 -2.59 8.85 25.66
CA VAL A 390 -3.39 7.64 25.42
C VAL A 390 -4.76 8.08 24.99
N ARG A 391 -5.13 7.77 23.74
CA ARG A 391 -6.47 8.06 23.23
C ARG A 391 -7.35 6.84 23.45
N ALA A 392 -8.25 6.90 24.42
CA ALA A 392 -9.38 5.97 24.57
C ALA A 392 -10.71 6.75 24.54
N ALA A 393 -11.82 6.15 24.99
CA ALA A 393 -13.08 6.86 25.21
C ALA A 393 -12.92 8.07 26.16
N ASP A 394 -11.95 7.98 27.07
CA ASP A 394 -11.38 9.08 27.85
C ASP A 394 -9.88 9.22 27.49
N THR A 395 -9.41 10.44 27.28
CA THR A 395 -8.00 10.73 26.97
C THR A 395 -7.19 10.93 28.24
N ASP A 396 -6.12 10.16 28.42
CA ASP A 396 -5.13 10.36 29.48
C ASP A 396 -3.81 10.86 28.88
N THR A 397 -3.04 11.65 29.62
CA THR A 397 -1.77 12.20 29.15
C THR A 397 -0.73 12.23 30.27
N THR A 398 0.36 11.49 30.05
CA THR A 398 1.54 11.52 30.91
C THR A 398 2.57 12.49 30.34
N VAL A 399 3.23 13.29 31.18
CA VAL A 399 4.34 14.17 30.76
C VAL A 399 5.62 13.76 31.49
N LEU A 400 6.69 13.58 30.73
CA LEU A 400 8.02 13.17 31.18
C LEU A 400 9.07 14.19 30.72
N THR A 401 10.24 14.14 31.35
CA THR A 401 11.45 14.83 30.86
C THR A 401 12.40 13.76 30.34
N ALA A 402 12.83 13.87 29.09
CA ALA A 402 13.69 12.89 28.44
C ALA A 402 15.15 13.05 28.87
N GLN A 403 15.49 12.57 30.06
CA GLN A 403 16.81 12.74 30.70
C GLN A 403 17.53 11.41 30.97
N ASP A 404 16.91 10.29 30.60
CA ASP A 404 17.50 8.97 30.81
C ASP A 404 18.71 8.77 29.87
N LEU A 405 19.62 7.88 30.26
CA LEU A 405 20.81 7.59 29.46
C LEU A 405 20.48 6.70 28.26
N VAL A 406 21.00 7.04 27.09
CA VAL A 406 20.86 6.28 25.84
C VAL A 406 22.25 5.86 25.37
N ASP A 407 22.45 4.56 25.25
CA ASP A 407 23.71 4.00 24.73
C ASP A 407 23.95 4.47 23.29
N ASP A 408 25.20 4.75 22.97
CA ASP A 408 25.68 5.17 21.65
C ASP A 408 25.07 6.47 21.08
N LEU A 409 24.20 7.17 21.83
CA LEU A 409 23.61 8.42 21.35
C LEU A 409 24.67 9.51 21.17
N GLU A 410 25.64 9.61 22.09
CA GLU A 410 26.78 10.53 21.98
C GLU A 410 27.71 10.18 20.81
N VAL A 411 27.72 8.92 20.35
CA VAL A 411 28.49 8.53 19.15
C VAL A 411 27.85 9.09 17.89
N GLN A 412 26.50 9.10 17.85
CA GLN A 412 25.74 9.61 16.71
C GLN A 412 25.56 11.13 16.75
N TYR A 413 25.35 11.70 17.94
CA TYR A 413 25.10 13.12 18.20
C TYR A 413 25.99 13.64 19.33
N PRO A 414 27.30 13.86 19.07
CA PRO A 414 28.27 14.26 20.09
C PRO A 414 27.88 15.55 20.83
N GLU A 415 27.25 16.49 20.14
CA GLU A 415 26.78 17.76 20.70
C GLU A 415 25.63 17.62 21.70
N ALA A 416 24.88 16.50 21.64
CA ALA A 416 23.75 16.25 22.51
C ALA A 416 24.15 15.51 23.79
N GLY A 417 25.19 14.68 23.74
CA GLY A 417 25.52 13.71 24.79
C GLY A 417 24.49 12.57 24.84
N ASN A 418 24.42 11.86 25.97
CA ASN A 418 23.59 10.65 26.11
C ASN A 418 22.32 10.82 26.97
N GLY A 419 22.09 11.98 27.57
CA GLY A 419 20.99 12.23 28.53
C GLY A 419 19.69 12.73 27.89
N HIS A 420 19.19 12.03 26.87
CA HIS A 420 18.00 12.41 26.09
C HIS A 420 16.94 11.31 25.99
N GLY A 421 17.07 10.27 26.80
CA GLY A 421 16.20 9.09 26.79
C GLY A 421 14.94 9.24 27.63
N PHE A 422 13.95 8.41 27.32
CA PHE A 422 12.76 8.23 28.15
C PHE A 422 12.21 6.80 28.03
N GLU A 423 11.56 6.33 29.09
CA GLU A 423 10.83 5.06 29.10
C GLU A 423 9.56 5.17 29.95
N HIS A 424 8.45 4.65 29.44
CA HIS A 424 7.19 4.63 30.16
C HIS A 424 6.28 3.47 29.76
N GLY A 425 5.74 2.81 30.77
CA GLY A 425 4.69 1.81 30.62
C GLY A 425 3.32 2.44 30.46
N VAL A 426 2.66 2.20 29.33
CA VAL A 426 1.31 2.68 29.04
C VAL A 426 0.33 1.52 29.14
N ALA A 427 -0.54 1.52 30.15
CA ALA A 427 -1.60 0.52 30.24
C ALA A 427 -2.55 0.64 29.02
N ILE A 428 -2.95 -0.49 28.46
CA ILE A 428 -3.83 -0.56 27.29
C ILE A 428 -5.01 -1.51 27.54
N ASP A 429 -6.15 -1.14 26.97
CA ASP A 429 -7.37 -1.93 26.98
C ASP A 429 -8.01 -2.01 25.57
N LEU A 430 -9.16 -2.67 25.47
CA LEU A 430 -9.86 -2.85 24.19
C LEU A 430 -10.41 -1.53 23.62
N ASP A 431 -10.47 -0.46 24.40
CA ASP A 431 -10.96 0.87 24.02
C ASP A 431 -9.81 1.84 23.65
N THR A 432 -8.55 1.43 23.82
CA THR A 432 -7.35 2.27 23.63
C THR A 432 -6.97 2.49 22.16
N THR A 433 -7.56 3.49 21.50
CA THR A 433 -7.40 3.79 20.07
C THR A 433 -5.97 3.99 19.57
N SER A 434 -5.16 4.78 20.29
CA SER A 434 -3.79 5.08 19.90
C SER A 434 -2.95 5.61 21.05
N ILE A 435 -1.64 5.43 20.96
CA ILE A 435 -0.64 6.06 21.82
C ILE A 435 0.15 7.07 20.98
N VAL A 436 0.09 8.35 21.34
CA VAL A 436 0.84 9.42 20.68
C VAL A 436 1.96 9.88 21.60
N VAL A 437 3.18 9.94 21.07
CA VAL A 437 4.36 10.47 21.76
C VAL A 437 4.77 11.77 21.09
N THR A 438 4.75 12.85 21.85
CA THR A 438 5.05 14.20 21.37
C THR A 438 6.22 14.77 22.14
N ALA A 439 7.27 15.21 21.44
CA ALA A 439 8.35 15.99 22.05
C ALA A 439 8.05 17.48 21.95
N LYS A 440 8.36 18.23 23.02
CA LYS A 440 8.14 19.67 23.15
C LYS A 440 9.37 20.38 23.67
N THR A 441 9.65 21.53 23.08
CA THR A 441 10.69 22.46 23.51
C THR A 441 10.13 23.52 24.45
N GLY A 442 11.02 24.27 25.11
CA GLY A 442 10.63 25.38 25.99
C GLY A 442 10.10 26.63 25.25
N ASP A 443 10.22 26.68 23.92
CA ASP A 443 9.69 27.73 23.04
C ASP A 443 8.43 27.29 22.28
N ASP A 444 7.68 26.34 22.83
CA ASP A 444 6.40 25.82 22.33
C ASP A 444 6.44 25.11 20.95
N ARG A 445 7.63 24.84 20.39
CA ARG A 445 7.74 23.92 19.24
C ARG A 445 7.46 22.50 19.71
N SER A 446 6.77 21.74 18.88
CA SER A 446 6.46 20.34 19.16
C SER A 446 6.49 19.48 17.91
N THR A 447 6.88 18.21 18.07
CA THR A 447 6.75 17.20 17.01
C THR A 447 6.21 15.89 17.57
N ASN A 448 5.44 15.17 16.76
CA ASN A 448 5.03 13.81 17.10
C ASN A 448 6.14 12.85 16.70
N LEU A 449 6.71 12.15 17.68
CA LEU A 449 7.74 11.14 17.46
C LEU A 449 7.15 9.76 17.17
N MET A 450 5.92 9.51 17.65
CA MET A 450 5.17 8.29 17.39
C MET A 450 3.68 8.56 17.42
N ASP A 451 2.93 7.94 16.52
CA ASP A 451 1.47 7.82 16.60
C ASP A 451 1.11 6.35 16.40
N LEU A 452 1.25 5.57 17.47
CA LEU A 452 0.97 4.14 17.47
C LEU A 452 -0.53 3.92 17.48
N LYS A 453 -1.09 3.65 16.31
CA LYS A 453 -2.48 3.24 16.15
C LYS A 453 -2.63 1.77 16.58
N LEU A 454 -2.83 1.54 17.87
CA LEU A 454 -3.15 0.21 18.42
C LEU A 454 -4.42 -0.39 17.80
N PHE A 455 -5.25 0.45 17.20
CA PHE A 455 -6.47 0.04 16.52
C PHE A 455 -6.29 -0.32 15.04
N ALA A 456 -5.10 -0.09 14.47
CA ALA A 456 -4.82 -0.32 13.05
C ALA A 456 -4.19 -1.69 12.77
N THR A 457 -3.47 -2.29 13.72
CA THR A 457 -2.74 -3.56 13.51
C THR A 457 -2.86 -4.44 14.75
N PHE A 458 -3.38 -5.66 14.57
CA PHE A 458 -3.20 -6.70 15.57
C PHE A 458 -1.75 -7.21 15.46
N ILE A 459 -0.99 -7.19 16.55
CA ILE A 459 0.45 -7.49 16.59
C ILE A 459 0.76 -8.95 16.25
N ASP A 460 -0.21 -9.83 16.43
CA ASP A 460 -0.13 -11.26 16.11
C ASP A 460 -0.69 -11.61 14.72
N VAL A 461 -1.03 -10.59 13.93
CA VAL A 461 -1.45 -10.76 12.54
C VAL A 461 -0.28 -10.40 11.65
N GLU A 462 0.51 -11.42 11.33
CA GLU A 462 1.58 -11.32 10.34
C GLU A 462 0.99 -10.88 8.98
N PRO A 463 1.41 -9.73 8.42
CA PRO A 463 0.76 -9.14 7.25
C PRO A 463 0.76 -10.03 5.99
N HIS A 464 1.71 -10.97 5.88
CA HIS A 464 1.79 -11.93 4.76
C HIS A 464 0.80 -13.09 4.83
N ARG A 465 0.04 -13.25 5.91
CA ARG A 465 -0.89 -14.37 6.05
C ARG A 465 -2.14 -14.12 5.22
N PHE A 466 -2.68 -15.18 4.61
CA PHE A 466 -3.87 -15.09 3.74
C PHE A 466 -5.09 -14.42 4.40
N PHE A 467 -5.15 -14.43 5.73
CA PHE A 467 -6.23 -13.84 6.51
C PHE A 467 -6.02 -12.37 6.91
N ALA A 468 -4.81 -11.82 6.75
CA ALA A 468 -4.47 -10.49 7.26
C ALA A 468 -5.38 -9.40 6.68
N SER A 469 -5.59 -9.40 5.36
CA SER A 469 -6.48 -8.45 4.68
C SER A 469 -7.93 -8.54 5.19
N GLY A 470 -8.41 -9.75 5.43
CA GLY A 470 -9.74 -9.97 5.99
C GLY A 470 -9.86 -9.44 7.42
N ILE A 471 -8.84 -9.65 8.24
CA ILE A 471 -8.81 -9.17 9.63
C ILE A 471 -8.76 -7.64 9.67
N TYR A 472 -7.91 -7.02 8.86
CA TYR A 472 -7.85 -5.56 8.73
C TYR A 472 -9.17 -4.98 8.22
N TRP A 473 -9.83 -5.66 7.28
CA TRP A 473 -11.16 -5.27 6.80
C TRP A 473 -12.22 -5.37 7.91
N LEU A 474 -12.25 -6.47 8.67
CA LEU A 474 -13.16 -6.61 9.82
C LEU A 474 -12.93 -5.50 10.84
N ARG A 475 -11.67 -5.15 11.12
CA ARG A 475 -11.32 -4.08 12.05
C ARG A 475 -11.78 -2.72 11.54
N LYS A 476 -11.46 -2.38 10.28
CA LYS A 476 -11.84 -1.11 9.62
C LYS A 476 -13.36 -0.87 9.65
N ASN A 477 -14.15 -1.95 9.57
CA ASN A 477 -15.61 -1.88 9.58
C ASN A 477 -16.21 -2.13 10.98
N GLU A 478 -15.40 -2.11 12.04
CA GLU A 478 -15.84 -2.27 13.44
C GLU A 478 -16.53 -3.61 13.73
N LEU A 479 -16.21 -4.66 12.96
CA LEU A 479 -16.77 -5.99 13.10
C LEU A 479 -16.01 -6.84 14.13
N THR A 480 -14.79 -6.44 14.50
CA THR A 480 -13.96 -7.10 15.51
C THR A 480 -13.16 -6.10 16.35
N THR A 481 -13.05 -6.40 17.64
CA THR A 481 -12.16 -5.70 18.58
C THR A 481 -10.87 -6.48 18.84
N GLY A 482 -10.74 -7.72 18.35
CA GLY A 482 -9.70 -8.67 18.75
C GLY A 482 -10.18 -9.60 19.85
N THR A 483 -9.26 -10.38 20.43
CA THR A 483 -9.51 -11.14 21.66
C THR A 483 -8.95 -10.43 22.88
N GLN A 484 -7.90 -9.64 22.69
CA GLN A 484 -7.25 -8.79 23.68
C GLN A 484 -6.72 -7.52 23.00
N PRO A 485 -6.29 -6.49 23.76
CA PRO A 485 -5.65 -5.31 23.18
C PRO A 485 -4.48 -5.70 22.26
N GLY A 486 -4.55 -5.32 21.00
CA GLY A 486 -3.54 -5.67 20.01
C GLY A 486 -3.53 -7.13 19.52
N LEU A 487 -4.33 -8.06 20.05
CA LEU A 487 -4.34 -9.47 19.61
C LEU A 487 -5.62 -9.86 18.87
N PHE A 488 -5.48 -10.57 17.75
CA PHE A 488 -6.61 -11.16 17.02
C PHE A 488 -6.75 -12.67 17.22
N GLU A 489 -5.66 -13.38 17.47
CA GLU A 489 -5.51 -14.84 17.53
C GLU A 489 -6.00 -15.52 16.24
N PRO A 490 -5.35 -15.28 15.09
CA PRO A 490 -5.86 -15.70 13.78
C PRO A 490 -5.86 -17.22 13.57
N MET A 491 -5.03 -17.95 14.32
CA MET A 491 -4.89 -19.39 14.23
C MET A 491 -5.85 -20.15 15.15
N ASP A 492 -6.52 -19.47 16.08
CA ASP A 492 -7.44 -20.10 17.02
C ASP A 492 -8.69 -20.61 16.31
N GLU A 493 -9.13 -21.80 16.70
CA GLU A 493 -10.37 -22.41 16.22
C GLU A 493 -11.57 -21.59 16.67
N LEU A 494 -12.52 -21.34 15.77
CA LEU A 494 -13.62 -20.40 15.97
C LEU A 494 -14.80 -21.05 16.72
N PRO A 495 -15.13 -20.64 17.96
CA PRO A 495 -16.31 -21.12 18.66
C PRO A 495 -17.59 -20.62 18.00
N ARG A 496 -18.68 -21.40 18.09
CA ARG A 496 -19.99 -21.06 17.53
C ARG A 496 -20.54 -19.72 18.02
N ALA A 497 -20.29 -19.36 19.28
CA ALA A 497 -20.66 -18.04 19.82
C ALA A 497 -19.95 -16.88 19.09
N GLN A 498 -18.65 -17.04 18.78
CA GLN A 498 -17.89 -16.03 18.04
C GLN A 498 -18.37 -15.93 16.59
N MET A 499 -18.59 -17.07 15.93
CA MET A 499 -19.18 -17.12 14.59
C MET A 499 -20.52 -16.35 14.53
N ALA A 500 -21.43 -16.63 15.46
CA ALA A 500 -22.74 -15.96 15.50
C ALA A 500 -22.58 -14.43 15.63
N THR A 501 -21.68 -13.99 16.50
CA THR A 501 -21.43 -12.57 16.74
C THR A 501 -20.81 -11.88 15.53
N PHE A 502 -19.88 -12.55 14.82
CA PHE A 502 -19.34 -12.03 13.56
C PHE A 502 -20.43 -11.82 12.51
N LEU A 503 -21.30 -12.83 12.28
CA LEU A 503 -22.38 -12.72 11.30
C LEU A 503 -23.41 -11.67 11.69
N TRP A 504 -23.75 -11.59 12.97
CA TRP A 504 -24.70 -10.59 13.48
C TRP A 504 -24.17 -9.17 13.32
N ARG A 505 -22.91 -8.90 13.69
CA ARG A 505 -22.27 -7.59 13.45
C ARG A 505 -22.14 -7.27 11.98
N PHE A 506 -21.79 -8.25 11.16
CA PHE A 506 -21.69 -8.09 9.70
C PHE A 506 -23.02 -7.62 9.08
N MET A 507 -24.16 -7.94 9.72
CA MET A 507 -25.50 -7.50 9.31
C MET A 507 -26.00 -6.25 10.06
N ASP A 508 -25.09 -5.44 10.62
CA ASP A 508 -25.41 -4.24 11.42
C ASP A 508 -26.22 -4.55 12.71
N SER A 509 -25.92 -5.68 13.36
CA SER A 509 -26.42 -6.03 14.71
C SER A 509 -27.95 -5.91 14.90
N PRO A 510 -28.77 -6.55 14.05
CA PRO A 510 -30.22 -6.47 14.10
C PRO A 510 -30.80 -7.04 15.41
N ILE A 511 -31.83 -6.40 15.95
CA ILE A 511 -32.49 -6.80 17.20
C ILE A 511 -33.73 -7.63 16.87
N VAL A 512 -33.92 -8.73 17.60
CA VAL A 512 -35.16 -9.53 17.60
C VAL A 512 -35.79 -9.51 18.99
N GLU A 513 -37.11 -9.64 19.05
CA GLU A 513 -37.85 -9.58 20.33
C GLU A 513 -37.80 -10.91 21.09
N ASP A 514 -37.89 -12.03 20.36
CA ASP A 514 -37.98 -13.37 20.94
C ASP A 514 -36.61 -14.03 21.11
N ALA A 515 -36.42 -14.64 22.28
CA ALA A 515 -35.27 -15.48 22.58
C ALA A 515 -35.34 -16.81 21.82
N ALA A 516 -34.22 -17.25 21.25
CA ALA A 516 -34.07 -18.60 20.73
C ALA A 516 -34.27 -19.65 21.84
N PRO A 517 -34.81 -20.84 21.52
CA PRO A 517 -35.17 -21.87 22.50
C PRO A 517 -33.98 -22.64 23.11
N PHE A 518 -32.75 -22.16 22.89
CA PHE A 518 -31.54 -22.85 23.30
C PHE A 518 -31.28 -22.70 24.80
N ILE A 519 -31.27 -23.81 25.53
CA ILE A 519 -31.12 -23.84 26.99
C ILE A 519 -29.68 -23.62 27.46
N ASP A 520 -28.71 -23.81 26.57
CA ASP A 520 -27.28 -23.63 26.82
C ASP A 520 -26.78 -22.21 26.48
N VAL A 521 -27.65 -21.34 25.98
CA VAL A 521 -27.35 -19.90 25.80
C VAL A 521 -27.67 -19.17 27.11
N ARG A 522 -26.65 -18.94 27.94
CA ARG A 522 -26.82 -18.20 29.20
C ARG A 522 -27.17 -16.75 28.92
N ARG A 523 -28.13 -16.19 29.65
CA ARG A 523 -28.58 -14.80 29.51
C ARG A 523 -28.35 -14.02 30.81
N PRO A 524 -27.76 -12.80 30.76
CA PRO A 524 -27.14 -12.19 29.59
C PRO A 524 -25.80 -12.85 29.26
N SER A 525 -25.51 -13.01 27.97
CA SER A 525 -24.16 -13.30 27.46
C SER A 525 -23.92 -12.43 26.22
N TRP A 526 -22.66 -12.16 25.92
CA TRP A 526 -22.26 -11.27 24.82
C TRP A 526 -22.72 -11.77 23.43
N TYR A 527 -23.03 -13.06 23.29
CA TYR A 527 -23.50 -13.68 22.04
C TYR A 527 -25.00 -13.95 22.01
N ALA A 528 -25.75 -13.76 23.10
CA ALA A 528 -27.17 -14.15 23.17
C ALA A 528 -28.02 -13.50 22.07
N ALA A 529 -27.91 -12.18 21.89
CA ALA A 529 -28.66 -11.45 20.86
C ALA A 529 -28.31 -11.90 19.43
N ALA A 530 -27.02 -12.20 19.19
CA ALA A 530 -26.58 -12.73 17.91
C ALA A 530 -27.20 -14.11 17.65
N THR A 531 -27.17 -15.01 18.65
CA THR A 531 -27.78 -16.34 18.53
C THR A 531 -29.30 -16.26 18.29
N ASP A 532 -30.00 -15.35 18.98
CA ASP A 532 -31.44 -15.14 18.80
C ASP A 532 -31.76 -14.73 17.37
N TRP A 533 -31.02 -13.75 16.83
CA TRP A 533 -31.21 -13.29 15.46
C TRP A 533 -30.89 -14.39 14.43
N LEU A 534 -29.80 -15.14 14.61
CA LEU A 534 -29.46 -16.26 13.72
C LEU A 534 -30.55 -17.33 13.69
N PHE A 535 -31.21 -17.58 14.82
CA PHE A 535 -32.32 -18.55 14.91
C PHE A 535 -33.57 -18.01 14.23
N ALA A 536 -34.00 -16.79 14.58
CA ALA A 536 -35.20 -16.15 14.05
C ALA A 536 -35.17 -15.98 12.52
N THR A 537 -33.98 -15.86 11.93
CA THR A 537 -33.77 -15.73 10.48
C THR A 537 -33.51 -17.07 9.77
N GLY A 538 -33.49 -18.18 10.51
CA GLY A 538 -33.27 -19.52 9.95
C GLY A 538 -31.82 -19.79 9.52
N ILE A 539 -30.86 -18.94 9.88
CA ILE A 539 -29.44 -19.16 9.61
C ILE A 539 -28.96 -20.38 10.41
N THR A 540 -29.37 -20.51 11.67
CA THR A 540 -29.09 -21.67 12.54
C THR A 540 -30.36 -22.33 13.04
N THR A 541 -30.30 -23.64 13.24
CA THR A 541 -31.34 -24.45 13.91
C THR A 541 -30.82 -25.09 15.20
N GLY A 542 -29.61 -24.73 15.64
CA GLY A 542 -28.91 -25.39 16.74
C GLY A 542 -28.20 -26.69 16.33
N THR A 543 -27.46 -27.27 17.27
CA THR A 543 -26.88 -28.62 17.17
C THR A 543 -27.90 -29.69 17.61
N ALA A 544 -28.88 -29.30 18.41
CA ALA A 544 -30.09 -30.03 18.75
C ALA A 544 -31.27 -29.03 18.87
N PRO A 545 -32.54 -29.50 18.98
CA PRO A 545 -33.71 -28.60 19.06
C PRO A 545 -33.62 -27.52 20.15
N ASP A 546 -32.95 -27.82 21.24
CA ASP A 546 -32.78 -26.96 22.41
C ASP A 546 -31.31 -26.65 22.72
N LEU A 547 -30.36 -26.98 21.84
CA LEU A 547 -28.93 -26.72 22.05
C LEU A 547 -28.31 -25.90 20.91
N PHE A 548 -27.58 -24.84 21.28
CA PHE A 548 -26.77 -24.05 20.35
C PHE A 548 -25.31 -24.51 20.28
N ALA A 549 -24.78 -25.03 21.39
CA ALA A 549 -23.38 -25.37 21.66
C ALA A 549 -22.41 -24.18 21.47
N PRO A 550 -22.51 -23.11 22.29
CA PRO A 550 -21.76 -21.86 22.07
C PRO A 550 -20.24 -22.01 22.05
N ASP A 551 -19.71 -22.96 22.83
CA ASP A 551 -18.27 -23.17 23.00
C ASP A 551 -17.69 -24.24 22.04
N GLU A 552 -18.54 -24.93 21.25
CA GLU A 552 -18.06 -25.88 20.24
C GLU A 552 -17.49 -25.15 19.01
N PHE A 553 -16.43 -25.71 18.42
CA PHE A 553 -15.81 -25.14 17.22
C PHE A 553 -16.62 -25.41 15.96
N VAL A 554 -16.64 -24.43 15.05
CA VAL A 554 -17.39 -24.50 13.80
C VAL A 554 -16.58 -25.23 12.73
N THR A 555 -17.15 -26.26 12.10
CA THR A 555 -16.51 -26.90 10.95
C THR A 555 -16.70 -26.09 9.66
N ARG A 556 -15.85 -26.31 8.66
CA ARG A 556 -15.94 -25.65 7.35
C ARG A 556 -17.29 -25.91 6.67
N ALA A 557 -17.85 -27.12 6.77
CA ALA A 557 -19.19 -27.43 6.27
C ALA A 557 -20.30 -26.62 6.95
N GLN A 558 -20.21 -26.44 8.28
CA GLN A 558 -21.16 -25.61 9.02
C GLN A 558 -21.02 -24.14 8.62
N MET A 559 -19.80 -23.62 8.52
CA MET A 559 -19.53 -22.25 8.10
C MET A 559 -20.11 -21.95 6.70
N ALA A 560 -19.87 -22.83 5.72
CA ALA A 560 -20.46 -22.72 4.39
C ALA A 560 -21.99 -22.62 4.45
N THR A 561 -22.62 -23.46 5.28
CA THR A 561 -24.07 -23.49 5.43
C THR A 561 -24.59 -22.19 6.06
N PHE A 562 -23.90 -21.61 7.04
CA PHE A 562 -24.27 -20.34 7.64
C PHE A 562 -24.19 -19.18 6.65
N LEU A 563 -23.08 -19.04 5.93
CA LEU A 563 -22.88 -17.98 4.94
C LEU A 563 -23.88 -18.10 3.78
N TRP A 564 -24.13 -19.32 3.30
CA TRP A 564 -25.11 -19.57 2.25
C TRP A 564 -26.54 -19.18 2.67
N ARG A 565 -26.95 -19.53 3.89
CA ARG A 565 -28.27 -19.15 4.43
C ARG A 565 -28.37 -17.65 4.66
N LEU A 566 -27.31 -17.04 5.18
CA LEU A 566 -27.20 -15.58 5.35
C LEU A 566 -27.48 -14.85 4.04
N CYS A 567 -26.99 -15.38 2.93
CA CYS A 567 -27.16 -14.83 1.58
C CYS A 567 -28.43 -15.35 0.86
N GLY A 568 -29.42 -15.86 1.59
CA GLY A 568 -30.72 -16.22 1.02
C GLY A 568 -30.79 -17.60 0.36
N SER A 569 -29.81 -18.48 0.62
CA SER A 569 -29.80 -19.87 0.14
C SER A 569 -29.83 -20.01 -1.39
N ILE A 570 -29.09 -19.14 -2.09
CA ILE A 570 -29.03 -19.09 -3.56
C ILE A 570 -28.53 -20.43 -4.12
N ILE A 571 -29.23 -20.97 -5.12
CA ILE A 571 -28.86 -22.24 -5.75
C ILE A 571 -27.77 -21.97 -6.81
N PRO A 572 -26.57 -22.57 -6.71
CA PRO A 572 -25.51 -22.40 -7.68
C PRO A 572 -25.85 -23.08 -9.01
N VAL A 573 -25.29 -22.57 -10.10
CA VAL A 573 -25.49 -23.13 -11.45
C VAL A 573 -24.65 -24.39 -11.64
N ASN A 574 -23.42 -24.40 -11.10
CA ASN A 574 -22.46 -25.48 -11.25
C ASN A 574 -22.13 -26.15 -9.91
N PRO A 575 -21.82 -27.45 -9.90
CA PRO A 575 -21.26 -28.10 -8.71
C PRO A 575 -19.84 -27.62 -8.44
N ALA A 576 -19.40 -27.69 -7.18
CA ALA A 576 -18.00 -27.49 -6.82
C ALA A 576 -17.12 -28.65 -7.35
N PRO A 577 -15.84 -28.41 -7.68
CA PRO A 577 -14.92 -29.44 -8.17
C PRO A 577 -14.31 -30.31 -7.05
N PHE A 578 -14.79 -30.20 -5.81
CA PHE A 578 -14.19 -30.86 -4.65
C PHE A 578 -14.60 -32.32 -4.53
N GLN A 579 -13.62 -33.22 -4.46
CA GLN A 579 -13.84 -34.68 -4.44
C GLN A 579 -14.40 -35.19 -3.10
N ASP A 580 -14.14 -34.45 -2.03
CA ASP A 580 -14.54 -34.71 -0.65
C ASP A 580 -15.85 -34.02 -0.25
N VAL A 581 -16.59 -33.50 -1.24
CA VAL A 581 -17.92 -32.94 -1.08
C VAL A 581 -18.92 -33.83 -1.84
N PRO A 582 -19.37 -34.96 -1.26
CA PRO A 582 -20.34 -35.84 -1.89
C PRO A 582 -21.67 -35.13 -2.16
N SER A 583 -22.42 -35.60 -3.15
CA SER A 583 -23.79 -35.15 -3.39
C SER A 583 -24.73 -35.54 -2.24
N GLY A 584 -25.78 -34.75 -2.02
CA GLY A 584 -26.83 -35.04 -1.04
C GLY A 584 -26.44 -34.80 0.43
N ARG A 585 -25.30 -34.18 0.72
CA ARG A 585 -24.96 -33.72 2.07
C ARG A 585 -25.62 -32.37 2.34
N TYR A 586 -25.90 -32.08 3.61
CA TYR A 586 -26.55 -30.82 4.02
C TYR A 586 -25.78 -29.57 3.57
N PHE A 587 -24.45 -29.68 3.39
CA PHE A 587 -23.57 -28.59 3.00
C PHE A 587 -23.22 -28.59 1.50
N THR A 588 -23.61 -29.60 0.72
CA THR A 588 -23.18 -29.75 -0.69
C THR A 588 -23.51 -28.50 -1.51
N THR A 589 -24.76 -28.02 -1.42
CA THR A 589 -25.23 -26.84 -2.16
C THR A 589 -24.52 -25.57 -1.69
N ALA A 590 -24.34 -25.42 -0.37
CA ALA A 590 -23.66 -24.27 0.21
C ALA A 590 -22.20 -24.18 -0.28
N VAL A 591 -21.45 -25.29 -0.27
CA VAL A 591 -20.06 -25.31 -0.74
C VAL A 591 -19.97 -24.99 -2.24
N ALA A 592 -20.89 -25.51 -3.05
CA ALA A 592 -20.96 -25.16 -4.48
C ALA A 592 -21.22 -23.67 -4.70
N TRP A 593 -22.10 -23.05 -3.90
CA TRP A 593 -22.35 -21.62 -3.96
C TRP A 593 -21.13 -20.78 -3.53
N LEU A 594 -20.44 -21.16 -2.44
CA LEU A 594 -19.21 -20.47 -2.02
C LEU A 594 -18.12 -20.55 -3.10
N TYR A 595 -18.02 -21.66 -3.82
CA TYR A 595 -17.05 -21.84 -4.89
C TYR A 595 -17.41 -21.01 -6.13
N GLU A 596 -18.67 -21.05 -6.58
CA GLU A 596 -19.14 -20.31 -7.76
C GLU A 596 -19.02 -18.78 -7.58
N THR A 597 -19.19 -18.30 -6.36
CA THR A 597 -19.04 -16.87 -6.00
C THR A 597 -17.59 -16.48 -5.66
N GLY A 598 -16.64 -17.41 -5.63
CA GLY A 598 -15.23 -17.10 -5.32
C GLY A 598 -14.95 -16.82 -3.83
N ILE A 599 -15.93 -17.03 -2.94
CA ILE A 599 -15.75 -16.91 -1.49
C ILE A 599 -14.75 -17.99 -0.98
N THR A 600 -14.76 -19.18 -1.59
CA THR A 600 -13.80 -20.25 -1.30
C THR A 600 -13.11 -20.79 -2.55
N THR A 601 -11.85 -21.19 -2.38
CA THR A 601 -11.05 -21.92 -3.38
C THR A 601 -10.78 -23.37 -2.96
N GLY A 602 -11.31 -23.81 -1.80
CA GLY A 602 -10.92 -25.07 -1.15
C GLY A 602 -9.59 -24.96 -0.39
N VAL A 603 -9.22 -26.03 0.31
CA VAL A 603 -7.87 -26.17 0.92
C VAL A 603 -6.84 -26.60 -0.14
N THR A 604 -7.32 -27.23 -1.21
CA THR A 604 -6.60 -27.46 -2.47
C THR A 604 -7.58 -27.25 -3.64
N PRO A 605 -7.12 -27.21 -4.89
CA PRO A 605 -8.02 -27.07 -6.04
C PRO A 605 -9.09 -28.16 -6.18
N ASN A 606 -8.93 -29.31 -5.52
CA ASN A 606 -9.85 -30.45 -5.59
C ASN A 606 -10.32 -30.97 -4.22
N HIS A 607 -10.03 -30.26 -3.12
CA HIS A 607 -10.41 -30.66 -1.77
C HIS A 607 -10.92 -29.47 -0.96
N TYR A 608 -12.05 -29.65 -0.26
CA TYR A 608 -12.67 -28.60 0.56
C TYR A 608 -12.34 -28.71 2.06
N ASP A 609 -12.15 -29.93 2.54
CA ASP A 609 -12.08 -30.37 3.93
C ASP A 609 -13.30 -29.94 4.77
N PRO A 610 -14.47 -30.59 4.60
CA PRO A 610 -15.70 -30.17 5.27
C PRO A 610 -15.69 -30.35 6.79
N ASN A 611 -14.80 -31.19 7.34
CA ASN A 611 -14.78 -31.53 8.76
C ASN A 611 -13.72 -30.76 9.56
N ALA A 612 -12.73 -30.15 8.91
CA ALA A 612 -11.80 -29.27 9.59
C ALA A 612 -12.51 -28.08 10.26
N PHE A 613 -11.99 -27.66 11.41
CA PHE A 613 -12.46 -26.49 12.13
C PHE A 613 -11.98 -25.21 11.43
N VAL A 614 -12.85 -24.19 11.44
CA VAL A 614 -12.55 -22.88 10.87
C VAL A 614 -11.76 -22.07 11.88
N THR A 615 -10.64 -21.46 11.46
CA THR A 615 -9.93 -20.52 12.32
C THR A 615 -10.54 -19.12 12.30
N ARG A 616 -10.23 -18.29 13.30
CA ARG A 616 -10.63 -16.88 13.32
C ARG A 616 -10.14 -16.12 12.08
N GLY A 617 -8.93 -16.42 11.60
CA GLY A 617 -8.39 -15.84 10.36
C GLY A 617 -9.16 -16.28 9.11
N GLU A 618 -9.55 -17.55 9.02
CA GLU A 618 -10.40 -18.02 7.92
C GLU A 618 -11.78 -17.37 7.94
N MET A 619 -12.37 -17.17 9.12
CA MET A 619 -13.63 -16.43 9.28
C MET A 619 -13.54 -15.00 8.73
N ALA A 620 -12.45 -14.30 9.05
CA ALA A 620 -12.18 -12.98 8.52
C ALA A 620 -12.05 -12.96 6.99
N THR A 621 -11.39 -13.99 6.44
CA THR A 621 -11.25 -14.17 5.00
C THR A 621 -12.60 -14.38 4.32
N PHE A 622 -13.48 -15.21 4.89
CA PHE A 622 -14.81 -15.48 4.34
C PHE A 622 -15.67 -14.21 4.31
N LEU A 623 -15.74 -13.46 5.41
CA LEU A 623 -16.55 -12.24 5.47
C LEU A 623 -16.03 -11.14 4.55
N HIS A 624 -14.70 -10.98 4.47
CA HIS A 624 -14.11 -9.98 3.59
C HIS A 624 -14.42 -10.28 2.12
N ARG A 625 -14.22 -11.53 1.67
CA ARG A 625 -14.59 -11.94 0.31
C ARG A 625 -16.07 -11.79 0.06
N LEU A 626 -16.91 -12.21 1.01
CA LEU A 626 -18.35 -12.05 0.90
C LEU A 626 -18.73 -10.57 0.70
N ALA A 627 -18.10 -9.63 1.41
CA ALA A 627 -18.37 -8.20 1.26
C ALA A 627 -17.86 -7.60 -0.06
N THR A 628 -16.79 -8.16 -0.65
CA THR A 628 -16.14 -7.63 -1.85
C THR A 628 -16.54 -8.35 -3.14
N THR A 629 -17.41 -9.35 -3.08
CA THR A 629 -17.97 -10.06 -4.25
C THR A 629 -19.41 -9.60 -4.53
N PRO A 630 -19.66 -8.74 -5.55
CA PRO A 630 -21.00 -8.27 -5.90
C PRO A 630 -21.97 -9.40 -6.28
N GLU A 631 -21.47 -10.47 -6.93
CA GLU A 631 -22.28 -11.62 -7.38
C GLU A 631 -22.85 -12.43 -6.22
N ALA A 632 -22.27 -12.32 -5.02
CA ALA A 632 -22.81 -12.95 -3.81
C ALA A 632 -24.10 -12.28 -3.31
N TRP A 633 -24.43 -11.08 -3.81
CA TRP A 633 -25.54 -10.26 -3.34
C TRP A 633 -26.56 -9.98 -4.45
N THR A 634 -27.45 -10.93 -4.73
CA THR A 634 -28.63 -10.66 -5.57
C THR A 634 -29.85 -10.38 -4.69
N VAL A 635 -30.16 -9.09 -4.52
CA VAL A 635 -31.38 -8.54 -3.88
C VAL A 635 -31.60 -9.04 -2.43
N VAL A 636 -31.05 -8.30 -1.46
CA VAL A 636 -31.40 -8.47 -0.05
C VAL A 636 -32.84 -8.02 0.19
N THR A 637 -33.78 -8.96 0.19
CA THR A 637 -34.75 -8.99 1.29
C THR A 637 -34.20 -9.98 2.30
N PRO A 638 -33.98 -9.62 3.57
CA PRO A 638 -33.74 -10.61 4.62
C PRO A 638 -34.78 -11.72 4.45
N PRO A 639 -34.43 -13.01 4.66
CA PRO A 639 -35.47 -14.04 4.69
C PRO A 639 -36.57 -13.55 5.64
N PRO A 640 -37.84 -13.52 5.22
CA PRO A 640 -38.92 -13.11 6.10
C PRO A 640 -38.81 -13.96 7.37
N VAL A 641 -38.95 -13.31 8.54
CA VAL A 641 -38.97 -14.00 9.84
C VAL A 641 -39.83 -15.24 9.68
N VAL A 642 -39.21 -16.41 9.79
CA VAL A 642 -39.96 -17.66 9.69
C VAL A 642 -40.70 -17.77 11.00
N VAL A 643 -41.98 -17.38 10.98
CA VAL A 643 -42.90 -17.69 12.06
C VAL A 643 -43.08 -19.21 12.02
N LEU A 644 -42.34 -19.93 12.88
CA LEU A 644 -42.46 -21.37 13.08
C LEU A 644 -43.73 -21.71 13.86
#